data_AF-A0A6A2Z7Z8-F1
#
_entry.id   AF-A0A6A2Z7Z8-F1
#
_cell.length_a   1.000
_cell.length_b   1.000
_cell.length_c   1.000
_cell.angle_alpha   90.00
_cell.angle_beta   90.00
_cell.angle_gamma   90.00
#
_symmetry.space_group_name_H-M   'P 1'
#
loop_
_entity.id
_entity.type
_entity.pdbx_description
1 polymer ?
#
loop_
_entity_poly.entity_id
_entity_poly.type
_entity_poly.pdbx_seq_one_letter_code
_entity_poly.pdbx_strand_id
1 'polypeptide(L)'
;MSRDGEPLEDFHVGFDLQTLESDLLAALTALKQKEDDLQDAEKMVVLEQSELTRAKDELERREKEIAVASSKHEKLEEQLKQANLAFASQASQIEDLKLQLNERDQEVGVAQSALSAKEDEIDKMRHELVKKSEEAEKIRSELASKSQILNEANEVVKKQEIELRELREAIQEKEEQLETSVSLRKLEEEKLKIAESKLEQQTMEWLSAQEELKKLAEEASKHMGEANETFNDFTRVKQLLADVRSELVSSQKSLASSRQQMEQQEQLLKRQLEELEEQRTSVASYMESLKNAQIEVESERVKLRVVEAGNKDLERDLSVERELLEELQEELKKEKSSLQQAIQDASFLRQQLEQKNAEFGDMSNVLQNKEAELVEAKLEIQHLKSEQASVQLILEEKNQELSDAKRREDEYVLRVQDELSDTKMKFSEAETVIERIAELTSRLVTSVKDEDNNLLRPVDDIGHELMHQLVDRPSNDSRLQKKQLETELKLTKETLKEKEMEVLVAQRVLTIKDEELKTVLGRLEAREKELKRLKEEMIEDANDMKKLYALAQERIGERSIGDLAIEKLQLEAAELEVEAATSALQKLAEMSHELLIKASTSVEADSDTSILLQSCSDPMIKNDESFTEVKTGVARLSALTEQLVKDAGLAGAHLRS
;
A
#
# COMPACT_ATOMS: atom_id res chain seq x y z
N MET A 1 91.23 -29.83 105.14
CA MET A 1 91.18 -28.85 106.27
C MET A 1 92.53 -28.89 106.98
N SER A 2 92.86 -27.83 107.73
CA SER A 2 93.87 -27.71 108.80
C SER A 2 95.05 -28.69 108.94
N ARG A 3 96.26 -28.10 108.97
CA ARG A 3 97.35 -28.31 109.97
C ARG A 3 98.13 -29.64 109.97
N ASP A 4 99.44 -29.60 109.72
CA ASP A 4 100.59 -29.40 110.67
C ASP A 4 101.13 -30.80 111.13
N GLY A 5 102.43 -31.08 111.28
CA GLY A 5 103.65 -30.32 110.93
C GLY A 5 104.90 -30.89 111.63
N GLU A 6 105.97 -31.19 110.86
CA GLU A 6 107.35 -31.55 111.30
C GLU A 6 107.56 -32.83 112.17
N PRO A 7 108.81 -33.32 112.38
CA PRO A 7 110.09 -33.06 111.69
C PRO A 7 110.74 -34.34 111.09
N LEU A 8 111.96 -34.21 110.54
CA LEU A 8 112.77 -35.35 110.06
C LEU A 8 113.57 -36.04 111.18
N GLU A 9 113.80 -37.34 111.01
CA GLU A 9 115.04 -37.99 111.43
C GLU A 9 115.44 -39.04 110.38
N ASP A 10 116.73 -39.13 110.06
CA ASP A 10 117.27 -39.95 108.97
C ASP A 10 118.12 -41.08 109.58
N PHE A 11 117.83 -42.36 109.27
CA PHE A 11 118.85 -43.40 109.14
C PHE A 11 118.30 -44.77 108.70
N HIS A 12 119.10 -45.45 107.86
CA HIS A 12 119.14 -46.89 107.60
C HIS A 12 117.95 -47.58 106.93
N VAL A 13 118.21 -47.89 105.66
CA VAL A 13 117.73 -49.00 104.85
C VAL A 13 117.54 -50.30 105.66
N GLY A 14 116.34 -50.49 106.22
CA GLY A 14 115.73 -51.80 106.39
C GLY A 14 114.87 -52.08 105.16
N PHE A 15 115.32 -52.98 104.27
CA PHE A 15 114.43 -53.54 103.24
C PHE A 15 113.52 -54.58 103.91
N ASP A 16 112.54 -54.10 104.67
CA ASP A 16 111.45 -54.94 105.18
C ASP A 16 110.64 -55.43 103.98
N LEU A 17 110.95 -56.66 103.57
CA LEU A 17 110.37 -57.32 102.40
C LEU A 17 108.84 -57.33 102.45
N GLN A 18 108.29 -57.40 103.66
CA GLN A 18 106.86 -57.34 103.99
C GLN A 18 106.19 -56.02 103.57
N THR A 19 106.90 -54.90 103.56
CA THR A 19 106.38 -53.60 103.11
C THR A 19 106.28 -53.59 101.58
N LEU A 20 107.34 -54.02 100.89
CA LEU A 20 107.34 -54.16 99.43
C LEU A 20 106.33 -55.22 98.95
N GLU A 21 106.15 -56.31 99.70
CA GLU A 21 105.12 -57.33 99.46
C GLU A 21 103.71 -56.74 99.63
N SER A 22 103.50 -55.89 100.63
CA SER A 22 102.23 -55.17 100.85
C SER A 22 101.93 -54.18 99.73
N ASP A 23 102.93 -53.40 99.29
CA ASP A 23 102.82 -52.48 98.16
C ASP A 23 102.56 -53.22 96.85
N LEU A 24 103.19 -54.39 96.64
CA LEU A 24 102.95 -55.25 95.49
C LEU A 24 101.52 -55.85 95.51
N LEU A 25 101.03 -56.25 96.69
CA LEU A 25 99.65 -56.71 96.87
C LEU A 25 98.63 -55.59 96.63
N ALA A 26 98.93 -54.37 97.10
CA ALA A 26 98.11 -53.18 96.83
C ALA A 26 98.11 -52.83 95.33
N ALA A 27 99.27 -52.87 94.68
CA ALA A 27 99.40 -52.65 93.25
C ALA A 27 98.67 -53.71 92.41
N LEU A 28 98.77 -55.00 92.78
CA LEU A 28 98.02 -56.09 92.14
C LEU A 28 96.50 -55.94 92.35
N THR A 29 96.07 -55.52 93.54
CA THR A 29 94.64 -55.28 93.83
C THR A 29 94.12 -54.08 93.05
N ALA A 30 94.89 -52.99 92.96
CA ALA A 30 94.55 -51.81 92.17
C ALA A 30 94.57 -52.07 90.66
N LEU A 31 95.53 -52.86 90.17
CA LEU A 31 95.61 -53.26 88.77
C LEU A 31 94.46 -54.20 88.40
N LYS A 32 94.09 -55.12 89.29
CA LYS A 32 92.88 -55.94 89.11
C LYS A 32 91.60 -55.10 89.12
N GLN A 33 91.45 -54.15 90.05
CA GLN A 33 90.31 -53.22 90.02
C GLN A 33 90.30 -52.43 88.70
N LYS A 34 91.45 -52.06 88.14
CA LYS A 34 91.54 -51.41 86.82
C LYS A 34 91.24 -52.34 85.65
N GLU A 35 91.50 -53.64 85.77
CA GLU A 35 91.06 -54.66 84.81
C GLU A 35 89.53 -54.86 84.87
N ASP A 36 88.96 -54.97 86.08
CA ASP A 36 87.50 -55.05 86.29
C ASP A 36 86.79 -53.78 85.79
N ASP A 37 87.28 -52.58 86.13
CA ASP A 37 86.80 -51.28 85.62
C ASP A 37 86.86 -51.21 84.08
N LEU A 38 87.94 -51.72 83.48
CA LEU A 38 88.16 -51.69 82.03
C LEU A 38 87.23 -52.68 81.31
N GLN A 39 87.00 -53.87 81.86
CA GLN A 39 86.03 -54.82 81.32
C GLN A 39 84.60 -54.28 81.39
N ASP A 40 84.22 -53.56 82.45
CA ASP A 40 82.91 -52.91 82.52
C ASP A 40 82.79 -51.72 81.56
N ALA A 41 83.86 -50.94 81.37
CA ALA A 41 83.91 -49.92 80.32
C ALA A 41 83.82 -50.53 78.90
N GLU A 42 84.47 -51.67 78.64
CA GLU A 42 84.38 -52.39 77.36
C GLU A 42 82.96 -52.91 77.11
N LYS A 43 82.31 -53.51 78.13
CA LYS A 43 80.89 -53.92 78.05
C LYS A 43 79.97 -52.73 77.74
N MET A 44 80.21 -51.57 78.37
CA MET A 44 79.47 -50.34 78.09
C MET A 44 79.69 -49.84 76.65
N VAL A 45 80.93 -49.81 76.17
CA VAL A 45 81.24 -49.42 74.78
C VAL A 45 80.61 -50.37 73.76
N VAL A 46 80.58 -51.68 74.03
CA VAL A 46 79.88 -52.66 73.17
C VAL A 46 78.36 -52.44 73.20
N LEU A 47 77.78 -52.10 74.35
CA LEU A 47 76.36 -51.72 74.46
C LEU A 47 76.07 -50.46 73.63
N GLU A 48 76.83 -49.39 73.84
CA GLU A 48 76.72 -48.11 73.11
C GLU A 48 76.90 -48.29 71.59
N GLN A 49 77.83 -49.14 71.15
CA GLN A 49 77.97 -49.50 69.73
C GLN A 49 76.73 -50.22 69.19
N SER A 50 76.11 -51.12 69.96
CA SER A 50 74.88 -51.82 69.57
C SER A 50 73.64 -50.91 69.55
N GLU A 51 73.60 -49.89 70.40
CA GLU A 51 72.56 -48.85 70.38
C GLU A 51 72.78 -47.87 69.22
N LEU A 52 74.04 -47.52 68.92
CA LEU A 52 74.40 -46.64 67.81
C LEU A 52 74.12 -47.27 66.43
N THR A 53 74.41 -48.56 66.23
CA THR A 53 74.02 -49.27 65.00
C THR A 53 72.51 -49.32 64.86
N ARG A 54 71.78 -49.67 65.93
CA ARG A 54 70.32 -49.68 65.94
C ARG A 54 69.71 -48.30 65.65
N ALA A 55 70.30 -47.22 66.18
CA ALA A 55 69.88 -45.85 65.91
C ALA A 55 70.17 -45.43 64.46
N LYS A 56 71.28 -45.88 63.88
CA LYS A 56 71.62 -45.68 62.47
C LYS A 56 70.64 -46.41 61.53
N ASP A 57 70.33 -47.67 61.81
CA ASP A 57 69.38 -48.47 61.02
C ASP A 57 67.96 -47.86 61.05
N GLU A 58 67.55 -47.36 62.21
CA GLU A 58 66.29 -46.61 62.41
C GLU A 58 66.29 -45.26 61.67
N LEU A 59 67.43 -44.56 61.59
CA LEU A 59 67.57 -43.34 60.80
C LEU A 59 67.48 -43.65 59.29
N GLU A 60 68.21 -44.65 58.80
CA GLU A 60 68.19 -45.07 57.39
C GLU A 60 66.77 -45.54 56.97
N ARG A 61 66.04 -46.19 57.88
CA ARG A 61 64.61 -46.53 57.68
C ARG A 61 63.75 -45.27 57.51
N ARG A 62 63.93 -44.26 58.37
CA ARG A 62 63.19 -42.99 58.29
C ARG A 62 63.55 -42.18 57.04
N GLU A 63 64.82 -42.16 56.62
CA GLU A 63 65.25 -41.50 55.39
C GLU A 63 64.56 -42.10 54.16
N LYS A 64 64.46 -43.44 54.10
CA LYS A 64 63.70 -44.15 53.05
C LYS A 64 62.20 -43.80 53.08
N GLU A 65 61.59 -43.73 54.27
CA GLU A 65 60.18 -43.34 54.43
C GLU A 65 59.93 -41.87 54.04
N ILE A 66 60.85 -40.96 54.37
CA ILE A 66 60.81 -39.56 53.95
C ILE A 66 60.95 -39.44 52.43
N ALA A 67 61.90 -40.16 51.81
CA ALA A 67 62.07 -40.15 50.35
C ALA A 67 60.80 -40.64 49.61
N VAL A 68 60.15 -41.69 50.10
CA VAL A 68 58.87 -42.18 49.57
C VAL A 68 57.74 -41.15 49.79
N ALA A 69 57.69 -40.52 50.96
CA ALA A 69 56.71 -39.47 51.26
C ALA A 69 56.89 -38.23 50.36
N SER A 70 58.11 -37.77 50.14
CA SER A 70 58.44 -36.66 49.25
C SER A 70 58.06 -36.96 47.79
N SER A 71 58.41 -38.14 47.25
CA SER A 71 57.99 -38.52 45.90
C SER A 71 56.47 -38.66 45.76
N LYS A 72 55.75 -39.01 46.83
CA LYS A 72 54.28 -38.99 46.85
C LYS A 72 53.73 -37.56 46.89
N HIS A 73 54.36 -36.65 47.64
CA HIS A 73 53.96 -35.25 47.73
C HIS A 73 54.12 -34.53 46.39
N GLU A 74 55.27 -34.68 45.73
CA GLU A 74 55.57 -34.14 44.40
C GLU A 74 54.52 -34.59 43.36
N LYS A 75 54.16 -35.88 43.34
CA LYS A 75 53.11 -36.42 42.46
C LYS A 75 51.72 -35.83 42.73
N LEU A 76 51.39 -35.55 43.99
CA LEU A 76 50.12 -34.92 44.36
C LEU A 76 50.12 -33.42 44.01
N GLU A 77 51.25 -32.73 44.14
CA GLU A 77 51.40 -31.33 43.74
C GLU A 77 51.25 -31.17 42.22
N GLU A 78 51.83 -32.07 41.44
CA GLU A 78 51.68 -32.09 39.97
C GLU A 78 50.26 -32.42 39.53
N GLN A 79 49.60 -33.40 40.18
CA GLN A 79 48.17 -33.67 39.95
C GLN A 79 47.29 -32.45 40.30
N LEU A 80 47.62 -31.70 41.36
CA LEU A 80 46.92 -30.48 41.73
C LEU A 80 47.13 -29.35 40.70
N LYS A 81 48.34 -29.19 40.16
CA LYS A 81 48.63 -28.24 39.07
C LYS A 81 47.80 -28.57 37.83
N GLN A 82 47.79 -29.83 37.42
CA GLN A 82 47.02 -30.31 36.26
C GLN A 82 45.51 -30.13 36.45
N ALA A 83 44.98 -30.43 37.65
CA ALA A 83 43.58 -30.18 37.99
C ALA A 83 43.23 -28.68 37.94
N ASN A 84 44.08 -27.81 38.48
CA ASN A 84 43.87 -26.36 38.45
C ASN A 84 43.90 -25.80 37.01
N LEU A 85 44.77 -26.29 36.14
CA LEU A 85 44.78 -25.94 34.72
C LEU A 85 43.50 -26.40 34.00
N ALA A 86 43.01 -27.60 34.30
CA ALA A 86 41.74 -28.10 33.76
C ALA A 86 40.54 -27.25 34.24
N PHE A 87 40.48 -26.87 35.52
CA PHE A 87 39.43 -25.98 36.04
C PHE A 87 39.50 -24.57 35.44
N ALA A 88 40.70 -24.02 35.22
CA ALA A 88 40.86 -22.72 34.55
C ALA A 88 40.36 -22.78 33.09
N SER A 89 40.65 -23.87 32.37
CA SER A 89 40.14 -24.08 31.00
C SER A 89 38.60 -24.21 30.97
N GLN A 90 38.01 -24.97 31.92
CA GLN A 90 36.56 -25.08 32.06
C GLN A 90 35.89 -23.75 32.43
N ALA A 91 36.53 -22.94 33.30
CA ALA A 91 36.02 -21.61 33.66
C ALA A 91 35.94 -20.69 32.43
N SER A 92 36.97 -20.67 31.57
CA SER A 92 36.95 -19.94 30.29
C SER A 92 35.81 -20.40 29.39
N GLN A 93 35.65 -21.72 29.19
CA GLN A 93 34.57 -22.27 28.36
C GLN A 93 33.18 -21.91 28.89
N ILE A 94 32.99 -21.84 30.21
CA ILE A 94 31.73 -21.40 30.84
C ILE A 94 31.49 -19.91 30.62
N GLU A 95 32.54 -19.09 30.54
CA GLU A 95 32.44 -17.66 30.24
C GLU A 95 32.13 -17.40 28.76
N ASP A 96 32.80 -18.11 27.84
CA ASP A 96 32.50 -18.10 26.40
C ASP A 96 31.03 -18.49 26.12
N LEU A 97 30.54 -19.56 26.77
CA LEU A 97 29.15 -20.00 26.64
C LEU A 97 28.13 -19.01 27.20
N LYS A 98 28.47 -18.25 28.26
CA LYS A 98 27.60 -17.17 28.78
C LYS A 98 27.51 -16.00 27.81
N LEU A 99 28.62 -15.63 27.17
CA LEU A 99 28.63 -14.58 26.14
C LEU A 99 27.73 -14.98 24.96
N GLN A 100 27.92 -16.21 24.44
CA GLN A 100 27.08 -16.75 23.36
C GLN A 100 25.60 -16.82 23.73
N LEU A 101 25.26 -17.21 24.97
CA LEU A 101 23.88 -17.23 25.45
C LEU A 101 23.27 -15.81 25.46
N ASN A 102 23.98 -14.83 26.04
CA ASN A 102 23.54 -13.44 26.10
C ASN A 102 23.39 -12.81 24.70
N GLU A 103 24.23 -13.17 23.72
CA GLU A 103 24.02 -12.80 22.31
C GLU A 103 22.71 -13.37 21.74
N ARG A 104 22.44 -14.66 21.96
CA ARG A 104 21.19 -15.29 21.48
C ARG A 104 19.96 -14.69 22.17
N ASP A 105 20.03 -14.38 23.46
CA ASP A 105 18.93 -13.72 24.19
C ASP A 105 18.65 -12.32 23.62
N GLN A 106 19.69 -11.57 23.21
CA GLN A 106 19.53 -10.28 22.53
C GLN A 106 18.92 -10.44 21.13
N GLU A 107 19.38 -11.40 20.33
CA GLU A 107 18.79 -11.71 19.01
C GLU A 107 17.32 -12.14 19.13
N VAL A 108 16.98 -12.96 20.13
CA VAL A 108 15.60 -13.37 20.43
C VAL A 108 14.74 -12.16 20.82
N GLY A 109 15.24 -11.24 21.64
CA GLY A 109 14.55 -9.99 21.98
C GLY A 109 14.29 -9.09 20.77
N VAL A 110 15.27 -8.98 19.85
CA VAL A 110 15.11 -8.26 18.58
C VAL A 110 14.08 -8.95 17.68
N ALA A 111 14.14 -10.28 17.56
CA ALA A 111 13.20 -11.06 16.75
C ALA A 111 11.76 -10.99 17.29
N GLN A 112 11.57 -11.03 18.61
CA GLN A 112 10.27 -10.84 19.26
C GLN A 112 9.70 -9.43 19.01
N SER A 113 10.56 -8.40 19.10
CA SER A 113 10.18 -7.02 18.81
C SER A 113 9.76 -6.83 17.34
N ALA A 114 10.50 -7.46 16.42
CA ALA A 114 10.16 -7.45 14.99
C ALA A 114 8.89 -8.25 14.67
N LEU A 115 8.63 -9.35 15.39
CA LEU A 115 7.40 -10.13 15.25
C LEU A 115 6.18 -9.32 15.71
N SER A 116 6.23 -8.70 16.89
CA SER A 116 5.15 -7.84 17.40
C SER A 116 4.78 -6.73 16.41
N ALA A 117 5.79 -6.06 15.83
CA ALA A 117 5.57 -5.02 14.81
C ALA A 117 4.92 -5.56 13.52
N LYS A 118 5.10 -6.85 13.19
CA LYS A 118 4.41 -7.51 12.07
C LYS A 118 3.01 -8.00 12.44
N GLU A 119 2.76 -8.35 13.69
CA GLU A 119 1.41 -8.62 14.19
C GLU A 119 0.54 -7.35 14.15
N ASP A 120 1.08 -6.21 14.61
CA ASP A 120 0.43 -4.89 14.49
C ASP A 120 0.12 -4.49 13.04
N GLU A 121 1.06 -4.73 12.11
CA GLU A 121 0.87 -4.46 10.67
C GLU A 121 -0.21 -5.38 10.06
N ILE A 122 -0.23 -6.66 10.43
CA ILE A 122 -1.25 -7.62 10.01
C ILE A 122 -2.63 -7.21 10.52
N ASP A 123 -2.74 -6.82 11.78
CA ASP A 123 -4.04 -6.41 12.34
C ASP A 123 -4.52 -5.08 11.75
N LYS A 124 -3.62 -4.14 11.43
CA LYS A 124 -3.98 -2.97 10.61
C LYS A 124 -4.55 -3.38 9.24
N MET A 125 -3.88 -4.28 8.52
CA MET A 125 -4.36 -4.80 7.23
C MET A 125 -5.72 -5.54 7.35
N ARG A 126 -5.96 -6.25 8.46
CA ARG A 126 -7.29 -6.87 8.72
C ARG A 126 -8.39 -5.83 8.85
N HIS A 127 -8.17 -4.74 9.60
CA HIS A 127 -9.16 -3.67 9.75
C HIS A 127 -9.44 -2.96 8.41
N GLU A 128 -8.41 -2.69 7.60
CA GLU A 128 -8.59 -2.13 6.26
C GLU A 128 -9.35 -3.06 5.32
N LEU A 129 -9.11 -4.38 5.39
CA LEU A 129 -9.82 -5.39 4.61
C LEU A 129 -11.31 -5.50 5.01
N VAL A 130 -11.62 -5.46 6.31
CA VAL A 130 -13.00 -5.45 6.81
C VAL A 130 -13.74 -4.22 6.28
N LYS A 131 -13.16 -3.02 6.44
CA LYS A 131 -13.75 -1.76 5.93
C LYS A 131 -14.00 -1.80 4.42
N LYS A 132 -13.06 -2.30 3.63
CA LYS A 132 -13.24 -2.49 2.17
C LYS A 132 -14.33 -3.51 1.84
N SER A 133 -14.56 -4.52 2.67
CA SER A 133 -15.67 -5.47 2.48
C SER A 133 -17.04 -4.87 2.79
N GLU A 134 -17.13 -4.00 3.80
CA GLU A 134 -18.35 -3.24 4.13
C GLU A 134 -18.69 -2.24 3.02
N GLU A 135 -17.69 -1.53 2.50
CA GLU A 135 -17.82 -0.63 1.34
C GLU A 135 -18.28 -1.38 0.08
N ALA A 136 -17.71 -2.56 -0.20
CA ALA A 136 -18.10 -3.40 -1.33
C ALA A 136 -19.55 -3.92 -1.21
N GLU A 137 -20.01 -4.29 0.00
CA GLU A 137 -21.39 -4.75 0.20
C GLU A 137 -22.39 -3.59 0.14
N LYS A 138 -22.03 -2.39 0.60
CA LYS A 138 -22.81 -1.16 0.35
C LYS A 138 -22.97 -0.91 -1.15
N ILE A 139 -21.88 -0.96 -1.93
CA ILE A 139 -21.92 -0.79 -3.39
C ILE A 139 -22.80 -1.86 -4.06
N ARG A 140 -22.75 -3.12 -3.60
CA ARG A 140 -23.65 -4.19 -4.08
C ARG A 140 -25.12 -3.87 -3.82
N SER A 141 -25.45 -3.37 -2.63
CA SER A 141 -26.84 -3.00 -2.29
C SER A 141 -27.36 -1.84 -3.16
N GLU A 142 -26.53 -0.85 -3.46
CA GLU A 142 -26.85 0.25 -4.36
C GLU A 142 -26.97 -0.21 -5.83
N LEU A 143 -26.15 -1.16 -6.26
CA LEU A 143 -26.23 -1.72 -7.61
C LEU A 143 -27.50 -2.57 -7.78
N ALA A 144 -27.90 -3.32 -6.74
CA ALA A 144 -29.14 -4.09 -6.72
C ALA A 144 -30.37 -3.19 -6.81
N SER A 145 -30.44 -2.10 -6.03
CA SER A 145 -31.56 -1.15 -6.10
C SER A 145 -31.61 -0.39 -7.43
N LYS A 146 -30.46 0.04 -7.97
CA LYS A 146 -30.37 0.61 -9.33
C LYS A 146 -30.83 -0.37 -10.41
N SER A 147 -30.50 -1.66 -10.27
CA SER A 147 -30.97 -2.71 -11.18
C SER A 147 -32.49 -2.93 -11.09
N GLN A 148 -33.07 -2.89 -9.89
CA GLN A 148 -34.52 -2.95 -9.71
C GLN A 148 -35.22 -1.77 -10.40
N ILE A 149 -34.77 -0.53 -10.14
CA ILE A 149 -35.34 0.68 -10.75
C ILE A 149 -35.23 0.64 -12.28
N LEU A 150 -34.12 0.13 -12.83
CA LEU A 150 -33.95 -0.05 -14.27
C LEU A 150 -34.94 -1.06 -14.86
N ASN A 151 -35.21 -2.16 -14.16
CA ASN A 151 -36.23 -3.14 -14.58
C ASN A 151 -37.64 -2.52 -14.54
N GLU A 152 -37.98 -1.79 -13.47
CA GLU A 152 -39.25 -1.09 -13.33
C GLU A 152 -39.46 -0.04 -14.45
N ALA A 153 -38.44 0.76 -14.74
CA ALA A 153 -38.45 1.72 -15.85
C ALA A 153 -38.62 1.02 -17.21
N ASN A 154 -37.97 -0.13 -17.43
CA ASN A 154 -38.11 -0.90 -18.67
C ASN A 154 -39.54 -1.48 -18.83
N GLU A 155 -40.21 -1.89 -17.76
CA GLU A 155 -41.63 -2.28 -17.81
C GLU A 155 -42.57 -1.08 -18.05
N VAL A 156 -42.22 0.13 -17.59
CA VAL A 156 -42.95 1.36 -17.95
C VAL A 156 -42.80 1.69 -19.43
N VAL A 157 -41.57 1.62 -19.98
CA VAL A 157 -41.32 1.85 -21.41
C VAL A 157 -42.09 0.87 -22.29
N LYS A 158 -42.16 -0.43 -21.92
CA LYS A 158 -42.98 -1.41 -22.64
C LYS A 158 -44.48 -1.07 -22.66
N LYS A 159 -45.03 -0.55 -21.55
CA LYS A 159 -46.44 -0.09 -21.50
C LYS A 159 -46.65 1.10 -22.42
N GLN A 160 -45.77 2.09 -22.36
CA GLN A 160 -45.80 3.26 -23.24
C GLN A 160 -45.66 2.87 -24.73
N GLU A 161 -44.88 1.84 -25.07
CA GLU A 161 -44.79 1.31 -26.43
C GLU A 161 -46.10 0.67 -26.93
N ILE A 162 -46.87 0.04 -26.03
CA ILE A 162 -48.21 -0.50 -26.31
C ILE A 162 -49.22 0.64 -26.46
N GLU A 163 -49.28 1.57 -25.50
CA GLU A 163 -50.16 2.74 -25.52
C GLU A 163 -49.94 3.59 -26.80
N LEU A 164 -48.68 3.83 -27.20
CA LEU A 164 -48.34 4.54 -28.44
C LEU A 164 -48.71 3.75 -29.71
N ARG A 165 -48.87 2.43 -29.64
CA ARG A 165 -49.33 1.59 -30.75
C ARG A 165 -50.84 1.68 -30.89
N GLU A 166 -51.57 1.51 -29.78
CA GLU A 166 -53.03 1.66 -29.70
C GLU A 166 -53.47 3.06 -30.15
N LEU A 167 -52.74 4.12 -29.75
CA LEU A 167 -53.00 5.48 -30.21
C LEU A 167 -52.76 5.68 -31.72
N ARG A 168 -51.76 5.00 -32.31
CA ARG A 168 -51.52 5.06 -33.77
C ARG A 168 -52.62 4.34 -34.55
N GLU A 169 -53.05 3.17 -34.08
CA GLU A 169 -54.17 2.42 -34.66
C GLU A 169 -55.47 3.24 -34.58
N ALA A 170 -55.74 3.90 -33.45
CA ALA A 170 -56.88 4.80 -33.29
C ALA A 170 -56.82 6.06 -34.17
N ILE A 171 -55.61 6.62 -34.40
CA ILE A 171 -55.43 7.73 -35.35
C ILE A 171 -55.73 7.27 -36.79
N GLN A 172 -55.20 6.11 -37.20
CA GLN A 172 -55.47 5.57 -38.54
C GLN A 172 -56.97 5.33 -38.77
N GLU A 173 -57.69 4.76 -37.80
CA GLU A 173 -59.14 4.58 -37.88
C GLU A 173 -59.88 5.92 -38.08
N LYS A 174 -59.38 7.00 -37.48
CA LYS A 174 -59.95 8.36 -37.62
C LYS A 174 -59.58 9.02 -38.95
N GLU A 175 -58.41 8.73 -39.51
CA GLU A 175 -58.02 9.15 -40.86
C GLU A 175 -58.90 8.46 -41.92
N GLU A 176 -59.15 7.15 -41.80
CA GLU A 176 -60.06 6.39 -42.67
C GLU A 176 -61.53 6.87 -42.56
N GLN A 177 -61.98 7.21 -41.34
CA GLN A 177 -63.30 7.83 -41.12
C GLN A 177 -63.40 9.25 -41.70
N LEU A 178 -62.30 10.01 -41.69
CA LEU A 178 -62.26 11.33 -42.30
C LEU A 178 -62.26 11.25 -43.84
N GLU A 179 -61.49 10.35 -44.44
CA GLU A 179 -61.46 10.17 -45.91
C GLU A 179 -62.82 9.71 -46.45
N THR A 180 -63.49 8.78 -45.77
CA THR A 180 -64.86 8.36 -46.12
C THR A 180 -65.87 9.49 -45.94
N SER A 181 -65.77 10.30 -44.89
CA SER A 181 -66.62 11.49 -44.69
C SER A 181 -66.40 12.57 -45.76
N VAL A 182 -65.15 12.85 -46.12
CA VAL A 182 -64.80 13.79 -47.21
C VAL A 182 -65.33 13.29 -48.56
N SER A 183 -65.26 11.98 -48.81
CA SER A 183 -65.79 11.36 -50.02
C SER A 183 -67.32 11.43 -50.09
N LEU A 184 -68.02 11.26 -48.96
CA LEU A 184 -69.46 11.43 -48.87
C LEU A 184 -69.87 12.89 -49.10
N ARG A 185 -69.18 13.87 -48.49
CA ARG A 185 -69.46 15.30 -48.67
C ARG A 185 -69.35 15.73 -50.14
N LYS A 186 -68.32 15.27 -50.86
CA LYS A 186 -68.16 15.53 -52.31
C LYS A 186 -69.33 14.98 -53.13
N LEU A 187 -69.86 13.80 -52.75
CA LEU A 187 -71.05 13.22 -53.40
C LEU A 187 -72.31 14.03 -53.12
N GLU A 188 -72.43 14.65 -51.95
CA GLU A 188 -73.55 15.55 -51.61
C GLU A 188 -73.44 16.92 -52.29
N GLU A 189 -72.22 17.46 -52.43
CA GLU A 189 -71.93 18.69 -53.16
C GLU A 189 -72.34 18.59 -54.65
N GLU A 190 -71.98 17.52 -55.34
CA GLU A 190 -72.43 17.29 -56.73
C GLU A 190 -73.96 17.04 -56.82
N LYS A 191 -74.60 16.42 -55.80
CA LYS A 191 -76.08 16.32 -55.75
C LYS A 191 -76.75 17.69 -55.57
N LEU A 192 -76.19 18.56 -54.73
CA LEU A 192 -76.71 19.91 -54.49
C LEU A 192 -76.62 20.74 -55.78
N LYS A 193 -75.51 20.68 -56.49
CA LYS A 193 -75.29 21.32 -57.80
C LYS A 193 -76.26 20.85 -58.89
N ILE A 194 -76.65 19.57 -58.87
CA ILE A 194 -77.72 19.02 -59.73
C ILE A 194 -79.10 19.54 -59.31
N ALA A 195 -79.36 19.75 -58.02
CA ALA A 195 -80.62 20.32 -57.53
C ALA A 195 -80.71 21.84 -57.80
N GLU A 196 -79.59 22.56 -57.68
CA GLU A 196 -79.46 24.00 -57.93
C GLU A 196 -79.69 24.35 -59.40
N SER A 197 -78.99 23.68 -60.32
CA SER A 197 -79.21 23.86 -61.77
C SER A 197 -80.63 23.50 -62.21
N LYS A 198 -81.29 22.54 -61.54
CA LYS A 198 -82.71 22.24 -61.75
C LYS A 198 -83.63 23.37 -61.24
N LEU A 199 -83.34 23.95 -60.08
CA LEU A 199 -84.08 25.10 -59.54
C LEU A 199 -83.91 26.35 -60.41
N GLU A 200 -82.71 26.57 -60.96
CA GLU A 200 -82.43 27.64 -61.93
C GLU A 200 -83.29 27.46 -63.20
N GLN A 201 -83.34 26.24 -63.76
CA GLN A 201 -84.22 25.93 -64.90
C GLN A 201 -85.69 26.25 -64.58
N GLN A 202 -86.21 25.76 -63.45
CA GLN A 202 -87.60 26.02 -63.05
C GLN A 202 -87.90 27.51 -62.83
N THR A 203 -86.89 28.28 -62.40
CA THR A 203 -87.01 29.73 -62.22
C THR A 203 -87.10 30.45 -63.57
N MET A 204 -86.31 30.05 -64.58
CA MET A 204 -86.43 30.58 -65.94
C MET A 204 -87.77 30.21 -66.61
N GLU A 205 -88.27 28.99 -66.37
CA GLU A 205 -89.60 28.56 -66.83
C GLU A 205 -90.72 29.42 -66.20
N TRP A 206 -90.63 29.71 -64.91
CA TRP A 206 -91.59 30.57 -64.21
C TRP A 206 -91.55 32.03 -64.69
N LEU A 207 -90.37 32.61 -64.84
CA LEU A 207 -90.20 33.98 -65.38
C LEU A 207 -90.78 34.11 -66.79
N SER A 208 -90.63 33.08 -67.62
CA SER A 208 -91.21 33.03 -68.96
C SER A 208 -92.74 33.06 -68.91
N ALA A 209 -93.36 32.31 -67.98
CA ALA A 209 -94.81 32.34 -67.79
C ALA A 209 -95.32 33.68 -67.21
N GLN A 210 -94.51 34.36 -66.39
CA GLN A 210 -94.85 35.69 -65.84
C GLN A 210 -94.95 36.77 -66.94
N GLU A 211 -94.05 36.74 -67.92
CA GLU A 211 -94.06 37.72 -69.03
C GLU A 211 -95.24 37.49 -70.01
N GLU A 212 -95.69 36.25 -70.21
CA GLU A 212 -96.92 35.99 -70.99
C GLU A 212 -98.19 36.50 -70.27
N LEU A 213 -98.28 36.35 -68.94
CA LEU A 213 -99.37 36.94 -68.15
C LEU A 213 -99.40 38.47 -68.24
N LYS A 214 -98.23 39.11 -68.34
CA LYS A 214 -98.09 40.56 -68.46
C LYS A 214 -98.60 41.09 -69.81
N LYS A 215 -98.35 40.38 -70.92
CA LYS A 215 -98.93 40.69 -72.24
C LYS A 215 -100.46 40.65 -72.22
N LEU A 216 -101.05 39.63 -71.58
CA LEU A 216 -102.50 39.52 -71.43
C LEU A 216 -103.10 40.69 -70.61
N ALA A 217 -102.37 41.22 -69.62
CA ALA A 217 -102.78 42.41 -68.87
C ALA A 217 -102.70 43.69 -69.72
N GLU A 218 -101.69 43.82 -70.59
CA GLU A 218 -101.57 44.95 -71.54
C GLU A 218 -102.67 44.92 -72.62
N GLU A 219 -103.11 43.74 -73.06
CA GLU A 219 -104.28 43.61 -73.94
C GLU A 219 -105.59 43.99 -73.24
N ALA A 220 -105.77 43.61 -71.97
CA ALA A 220 -106.92 44.03 -71.16
C ALA A 220 -106.96 45.55 -70.94
N SER A 221 -105.81 46.22 -70.87
CA SER A 221 -105.69 47.68 -70.71
C SER A 221 -106.20 48.50 -71.92
N LYS A 222 -106.61 47.85 -73.01
CA LYS A 222 -106.91 48.50 -74.29
C LYS A 222 -108.40 48.78 -74.55
N HIS A 223 -109.29 48.40 -73.62
CA HIS A 223 -110.76 48.41 -73.84
C HIS A 223 -111.56 49.25 -72.81
N MET A 224 -111.00 50.36 -72.31
CA MET A 224 -111.78 51.33 -71.51
C MET A 224 -111.36 52.78 -71.82
N GLY A 225 -112.11 53.43 -72.71
CA GLY A 225 -112.03 54.87 -72.98
C GLY A 225 -113.34 55.58 -72.65
N GLU A 226 -113.34 56.91 -72.78
CA GLU A 226 -114.52 57.78 -72.76
C GLU A 226 -115.29 57.90 -71.42
N ALA A 227 -114.65 58.49 -70.40
CA ALA A 227 -115.35 59.04 -69.23
C ALA A 227 -114.76 60.37 -68.71
N ASN A 228 -115.27 61.46 -69.29
CA ASN A 228 -115.56 62.75 -68.62
C ASN A 228 -114.44 63.78 -68.29
N GLU A 229 -114.28 64.78 -69.16
CA GLU A 229 -113.57 66.05 -68.90
C GLU A 229 -114.37 67.04 -68.00
N THR A 230 -114.59 66.74 -66.71
CA THR A 230 -115.15 67.76 -65.76
C THR A 230 -114.49 67.77 -64.38
N PHE A 231 -113.16 67.98 -64.30
CA PHE A 231 -112.47 68.16 -63.00
C PHE A 231 -111.42 69.30 -62.96
N ASN A 232 -111.18 70.00 -64.07
CA ASN A 232 -110.00 70.86 -64.25
C ASN A 232 -109.91 72.07 -63.29
N ASP A 233 -111.04 72.60 -62.81
CA ASP A 233 -111.02 73.70 -61.84
C ASP A 233 -110.63 73.26 -60.42
N PHE A 234 -110.85 71.99 -60.06
CA PHE A 234 -110.38 71.43 -58.78
C PHE A 234 -108.90 71.03 -58.85
N THR A 235 -108.42 70.61 -60.03
CA THR A 235 -107.00 70.31 -60.30
C THR A 235 -106.08 71.48 -59.94
N ARG A 236 -106.51 72.73 -60.20
CA ARG A 236 -105.66 73.93 -60.00
C ARG A 236 -105.35 74.25 -58.54
N VAL A 237 -106.26 73.93 -57.61
CA VAL A 237 -106.01 74.02 -56.16
C VAL A 237 -105.24 72.79 -55.66
N LYS A 238 -105.53 71.62 -56.24
CA LYS A 238 -104.83 70.36 -55.94
C LYS A 238 -103.34 70.42 -56.31
N GLN A 239 -102.97 71.18 -57.34
CA GLN A 239 -101.58 71.38 -57.77
C GLN A 239 -100.75 72.08 -56.68
N LEU A 240 -101.16 73.25 -56.19
CA LEU A 240 -100.42 73.98 -55.15
C LEU A 240 -100.27 73.18 -53.85
N LEU A 241 -101.23 72.32 -53.52
CA LEU A 241 -101.13 71.40 -52.38
C LEU A 241 -100.21 70.20 -52.67
N ALA A 242 -100.07 69.78 -53.94
CA ALA A 242 -99.11 68.76 -54.36
C ALA A 242 -97.67 69.31 -54.38
N ASP A 243 -97.48 70.57 -54.81
CA ASP A 243 -96.17 71.22 -54.87
C ASP A 243 -95.56 71.34 -53.46
N VAL A 244 -96.30 71.90 -52.49
CA VAL A 244 -95.87 71.97 -51.07
C VAL A 244 -95.68 70.58 -50.45
N ARG A 245 -96.49 69.58 -50.83
CA ARG A 245 -96.27 68.19 -50.40
C ARG A 245 -95.00 67.59 -51.02
N SER A 246 -94.61 67.98 -52.22
CA SER A 246 -93.37 67.52 -52.87
C SER A 246 -92.12 68.13 -52.23
N GLU A 247 -92.19 69.38 -51.77
CA GLU A 247 -91.13 70.01 -50.96
C GLU A 247 -91.04 69.38 -49.57
N LEU A 248 -92.18 69.13 -48.90
CA LEU A 248 -92.19 68.43 -47.61
C LEU A 248 -91.67 66.99 -47.73
N VAL A 249 -92.07 66.23 -48.75
CA VAL A 249 -91.60 64.85 -48.97
C VAL A 249 -90.13 64.81 -49.41
N SER A 250 -89.63 65.78 -50.19
CA SER A 250 -88.20 65.84 -50.51
C SER A 250 -87.33 66.27 -49.33
N SER A 251 -87.84 67.15 -48.45
CA SER A 251 -87.22 67.47 -47.16
C SER A 251 -87.20 66.25 -46.23
N GLN A 252 -88.34 65.56 -46.07
CA GLN A 252 -88.45 64.32 -45.28
C GLN A 252 -87.53 63.21 -45.84
N LYS A 253 -87.43 63.07 -47.16
CA LYS A 253 -86.51 62.12 -47.82
C LYS A 253 -85.05 62.49 -47.62
N SER A 254 -84.72 63.77 -47.59
CA SER A 254 -83.36 64.26 -47.26
C SER A 254 -83.02 64.01 -45.78
N LEU A 255 -83.98 64.23 -44.87
CA LEU A 255 -83.83 63.93 -43.44
C LEU A 255 -83.68 62.42 -43.19
N ALA A 256 -84.47 61.58 -43.89
CA ALA A 256 -84.35 60.12 -43.84
C ALA A 256 -82.99 59.66 -44.39
N SER A 257 -82.54 60.21 -45.52
CA SER A 257 -81.19 59.94 -46.05
C SER A 257 -80.09 60.37 -45.08
N SER A 258 -80.27 61.48 -44.36
CA SER A 258 -79.31 61.95 -43.36
C SER A 258 -79.29 61.06 -42.11
N ARG A 259 -80.45 60.61 -41.61
CA ARG A 259 -80.53 59.60 -40.55
C ARG A 259 -79.86 58.29 -40.96
N GLN A 260 -80.19 57.76 -42.14
CA GLN A 260 -79.57 56.55 -42.68
C GLN A 260 -78.05 56.69 -42.85
N GLN A 261 -77.55 57.87 -43.22
CA GLN A 261 -76.12 58.15 -43.30
C GLN A 261 -75.44 58.23 -41.91
N MET A 262 -76.10 58.80 -40.90
CA MET A 262 -75.58 58.77 -39.53
C MET A 262 -75.58 57.34 -38.95
N GLU A 263 -76.62 56.55 -39.19
CA GLU A 263 -76.70 55.17 -38.72
C GLU A 263 -75.65 54.27 -39.41
N GLN A 264 -75.34 54.53 -40.69
CA GLN A 264 -74.19 53.91 -41.37
C GLN A 264 -72.85 54.32 -40.75
N GLN A 265 -72.70 55.56 -40.26
CA GLN A 265 -71.51 55.99 -39.51
C GLN A 265 -71.45 55.38 -38.11
N GLU A 266 -72.58 55.23 -37.41
CA GLU A 266 -72.66 54.55 -36.10
C GLU A 266 -72.26 53.07 -36.23
N GLN A 267 -72.79 52.37 -37.24
CA GLN A 267 -72.39 50.98 -37.54
C GLN A 267 -70.92 50.85 -37.97
N LEU A 268 -70.34 51.88 -38.59
CA LEU A 268 -68.91 51.92 -38.92
C LEU A 268 -68.05 52.12 -37.67
N LEU A 269 -68.39 53.08 -36.81
CA LEU A 269 -67.72 53.32 -35.54
C LEU A 269 -67.82 52.11 -34.60
N LYS A 270 -68.98 51.43 -34.57
CA LYS A 270 -69.15 50.19 -33.79
C LYS A 270 -68.21 49.09 -34.26
N ARG A 271 -68.09 48.87 -35.58
CA ARG A 271 -67.12 47.92 -36.14
C ARG A 271 -65.67 48.30 -35.84
N GLN A 272 -65.33 49.59 -35.84
CA GLN A 272 -63.99 50.05 -35.45
C GLN A 272 -63.69 49.86 -33.95
N LEU A 273 -64.69 49.95 -33.07
CA LEU A 273 -64.54 49.62 -31.65
C LEU A 273 -64.39 48.11 -31.43
N GLU A 274 -65.15 47.29 -32.16
CA GLU A 274 -65.03 45.82 -32.14
C GLU A 274 -63.63 45.39 -32.63
N GLU A 275 -63.15 45.94 -33.75
CA GLU A 275 -61.79 45.71 -34.28
C GLU A 275 -60.68 46.17 -33.32
N LEU A 276 -60.86 47.29 -32.61
CA LEU A 276 -59.91 47.76 -31.59
C LEU A 276 -59.89 46.86 -30.33
N GLU A 277 -61.02 46.27 -29.93
CA GLU A 277 -61.10 45.33 -28.80
C GLU A 277 -60.42 43.98 -29.16
N GLU A 278 -60.58 43.51 -30.40
CA GLU A 278 -59.84 42.36 -30.95
C GLU A 278 -58.33 42.63 -31.04
N GLN A 279 -57.93 43.84 -31.45
CA GLN A 279 -56.52 44.26 -31.40
C GLN A 279 -55.99 44.34 -29.96
N ARG A 280 -56.79 44.80 -28.99
CA ARG A 280 -56.35 44.84 -27.57
C ARG A 280 -56.19 43.44 -26.98
N THR A 281 -57.10 42.51 -27.28
CA THR A 281 -57.04 41.13 -26.76
C THR A 281 -55.91 40.32 -27.40
N SER A 282 -55.64 40.48 -28.70
CA SER A 282 -54.47 39.89 -29.36
C SER A 282 -53.14 40.48 -28.87
N VAL A 283 -53.05 41.81 -28.66
CA VAL A 283 -51.86 42.41 -28.03
C VAL A 283 -51.64 41.88 -26.60
N ALA A 284 -52.70 41.65 -25.82
CA ALA A 284 -52.59 41.07 -24.50
C ALA A 284 -52.02 39.63 -24.52
N SER A 285 -52.53 38.76 -25.40
CA SER A 285 -52.03 37.38 -25.51
C SER A 285 -50.61 37.31 -26.09
N TYR A 286 -50.21 38.24 -26.96
CA TYR A 286 -48.81 38.40 -27.37
C TYR A 286 -47.89 38.84 -26.22
N MET A 287 -48.32 39.76 -25.35
CA MET A 287 -47.54 40.16 -24.16
C MET A 287 -47.40 39.01 -23.16
N GLU A 288 -48.45 38.22 -22.95
CA GLU A 288 -48.40 37.04 -22.09
C GLU A 288 -47.49 35.94 -22.67
N SER A 289 -47.59 35.68 -23.97
CA SER A 289 -46.69 34.76 -24.68
C SER A 289 -45.22 35.20 -24.59
N LEU A 290 -44.96 36.50 -24.72
CA LEU A 290 -43.62 37.08 -24.57
C LEU A 290 -43.09 36.95 -23.13
N LYS A 291 -43.94 37.16 -22.13
CA LYS A 291 -43.61 36.99 -20.71
C LYS A 291 -43.27 35.53 -20.39
N ASN A 292 -44.02 34.58 -20.94
CA ASN A 292 -43.77 33.15 -20.79
C ASN A 292 -42.45 32.73 -21.45
N ALA A 293 -42.18 33.20 -22.68
CA ALA A 293 -40.89 32.99 -23.35
C ALA A 293 -39.71 33.62 -22.57
N GLN A 294 -39.90 34.78 -21.92
CA GLN A 294 -38.88 35.39 -21.07
C GLN A 294 -38.58 34.54 -19.82
N ILE A 295 -39.60 33.94 -19.20
CA ILE A 295 -39.44 33.02 -18.06
C ILE A 295 -38.71 31.75 -18.49
N GLU A 296 -39.08 31.18 -19.64
CA GLU A 296 -38.41 30.00 -20.21
C GLU A 296 -36.92 30.27 -20.48
N VAL A 297 -36.60 31.39 -21.13
CA VAL A 297 -35.21 31.82 -21.40
C VAL A 297 -34.40 32.02 -20.13
N GLU A 298 -34.96 32.59 -19.06
CA GLU A 298 -34.23 32.70 -17.78
C GLU A 298 -34.08 31.34 -17.08
N SER A 299 -35.06 30.43 -17.22
CA SER A 299 -34.93 29.05 -16.71
C SER A 299 -33.80 28.28 -17.40
N GLU A 300 -33.65 28.43 -18.73
CA GLU A 300 -32.52 27.85 -19.48
C GLU A 300 -31.19 28.54 -19.13
N ARG A 301 -31.17 29.85 -18.86
CA ARG A 301 -29.99 30.56 -18.33
C ARG A 301 -29.59 30.08 -16.93
N VAL A 302 -30.53 29.62 -16.09
CA VAL A 302 -30.21 28.97 -14.82
C VAL A 302 -29.62 27.58 -15.06
N LYS A 303 -30.26 26.74 -15.88
CA LYS A 303 -29.75 25.39 -16.24
C LYS A 303 -28.34 25.46 -16.84
N LEU A 304 -28.10 26.39 -17.77
CA LEU A 304 -26.79 26.63 -18.39
C LEU A 304 -25.73 27.00 -17.35
N ARG A 305 -26.04 27.90 -16.39
CA ARG A 305 -25.10 28.26 -15.30
C ARG A 305 -24.75 27.06 -14.40
N VAL A 306 -25.69 26.15 -14.16
CA VAL A 306 -25.43 24.92 -13.40
C VAL A 306 -24.53 23.96 -14.18
N VAL A 307 -24.76 23.78 -15.49
CA VAL A 307 -23.89 22.96 -16.35
C VAL A 307 -22.50 23.59 -16.51
N GLU A 308 -22.40 24.91 -16.64
CA GLU A 308 -21.13 25.63 -16.65
C GLU A 308 -20.34 25.52 -15.35
N ALA A 309 -21.02 25.41 -14.20
CA ALA A 309 -20.36 25.15 -12.91
C ALA A 309 -19.83 23.71 -12.88
N GLY A 310 -20.68 22.72 -13.14
CA GLY A 310 -20.28 21.31 -13.17
C GLY A 310 -19.15 21.02 -14.17
N ASN A 311 -19.14 21.67 -15.34
CA ASN A 311 -18.03 21.57 -16.29
C ASN A 311 -16.71 22.13 -15.74
N LYS A 312 -16.74 23.26 -15.01
CA LYS A 312 -15.53 23.82 -14.37
C LYS A 312 -15.03 22.95 -13.24
N ASP A 313 -15.92 22.29 -12.51
CA ASP A 313 -15.56 21.39 -11.42
C ASP A 313 -14.92 20.11 -11.99
N LEU A 314 -15.53 19.49 -13.02
CA LEU A 314 -14.92 18.41 -13.80
C LEU A 314 -13.57 18.80 -14.44
N GLU A 315 -13.41 20.04 -14.92
CA GLU A 315 -12.15 20.53 -15.49
C GLU A 315 -11.03 20.65 -14.44
N ARG A 316 -11.37 20.92 -13.17
CA ARG A 316 -10.41 20.85 -12.04
C ARG A 316 -10.08 19.41 -11.68
N ASP A 317 -11.09 18.53 -11.57
CA ASP A 317 -10.89 17.11 -11.25
C ASP A 317 -9.96 16.46 -12.30
N LEU A 318 -10.21 16.72 -13.60
CA LEU A 318 -9.36 16.29 -14.71
C LEU A 318 -7.96 16.94 -14.75
N SER A 319 -7.72 18.02 -14.00
CA SER A 319 -6.36 18.55 -13.77
C SER A 319 -5.66 17.76 -12.67
N VAL A 320 -6.33 17.50 -11.55
CA VAL A 320 -5.78 16.73 -10.42
C VAL A 320 -5.49 15.28 -10.82
N GLU A 321 -6.36 14.62 -11.58
CA GLU A 321 -6.08 13.28 -12.14
C GLU A 321 -4.88 13.28 -13.09
N ARG A 322 -4.68 14.37 -13.86
CA ARG A 322 -3.55 14.51 -14.79
C ARG A 322 -2.23 14.71 -14.04
N GLU A 323 -2.23 15.53 -12.99
CA GLU A 323 -1.08 15.75 -12.10
C GLU A 323 -0.70 14.42 -11.40
N LEU A 324 -1.67 13.67 -10.89
CA LEU A 324 -1.44 12.34 -10.30
C LEU A 324 -0.89 11.32 -11.32
N LEU A 325 -1.39 11.33 -12.56
CA LEU A 325 -0.85 10.48 -13.63
C LEU A 325 0.61 10.84 -13.99
N GLU A 326 0.98 12.12 -13.94
CA GLU A 326 2.35 12.57 -14.19
C GLU A 326 3.29 12.22 -13.04
N GLU A 327 2.85 12.35 -11.78
CA GLU A 327 3.59 11.83 -10.60
C GLU A 327 3.84 10.31 -10.73
N LEU A 328 2.80 9.51 -10.98
CA LEU A 328 2.91 8.06 -11.15
C LEU A 328 3.79 7.66 -12.34
N GLN A 329 3.82 8.46 -13.42
CA GLN A 329 4.68 8.21 -14.57
C GLN A 329 6.16 8.42 -14.24
N GLU A 330 6.51 9.46 -13.48
CA GLU A 330 7.88 9.71 -13.02
C GLU A 330 8.32 8.71 -11.93
N GLU A 331 7.42 8.26 -11.04
CA GLU A 331 7.71 7.16 -10.12
C GLU A 331 8.00 5.85 -10.87
N LEU A 332 7.16 5.46 -11.83
CA LEU A 332 7.38 4.28 -12.68
C LEU A 332 8.71 4.34 -13.47
N LYS A 333 9.11 5.54 -13.90
CA LYS A 333 10.38 5.81 -14.58
C LYS A 333 11.58 5.69 -13.63
N LYS A 334 11.44 6.14 -12.38
CA LYS A 334 12.43 5.98 -11.30
C LYS A 334 12.58 4.51 -10.86
N GLU A 335 11.48 3.76 -10.75
CA GLU A 335 11.54 2.32 -10.50
C GLU A 335 12.25 1.59 -11.64
N LYS A 336 11.93 1.91 -12.90
CA LYS A 336 12.61 1.32 -14.07
C LYS A 336 14.11 1.58 -14.06
N SER A 337 14.57 2.78 -13.70
CA SER A 337 16.02 3.05 -13.60
C SER A 337 16.68 2.29 -12.44
N SER A 338 15.99 2.17 -11.30
CA SER A 338 16.47 1.41 -10.14
C SER A 338 16.55 -0.10 -10.43
N LEU A 339 15.54 -0.66 -11.12
CA LEU A 339 15.54 -2.05 -11.59
C LEU A 339 16.63 -2.30 -12.63
N GLN A 340 16.85 -1.36 -13.55
CA GLN A 340 17.93 -1.46 -14.53
C GLN A 340 19.32 -1.46 -13.86
N GLN A 341 19.53 -0.65 -12.81
CA GLN A 341 20.75 -0.70 -12.00
C GLN A 341 20.89 -2.06 -11.29
N ALA A 342 19.85 -2.54 -10.62
CA ALA A 342 19.88 -3.84 -9.94
C ALA A 342 20.18 -5.02 -10.90
N ILE A 343 19.72 -4.95 -12.16
CA ILE A 343 20.05 -5.92 -13.21
C ILE A 343 21.53 -5.84 -13.60
N GLN A 344 22.11 -4.63 -13.70
CA GLN A 344 23.55 -4.46 -13.94
C GLN A 344 24.37 -5.01 -12.77
N ASP A 345 24.03 -4.65 -11.53
CA ASP A 345 24.72 -5.10 -10.32
C ASP A 345 24.66 -6.64 -10.19
N ALA A 346 23.49 -7.24 -10.42
CA ALA A 346 23.33 -8.69 -10.43
C ALA A 346 24.15 -9.37 -11.55
N SER A 347 24.29 -8.75 -12.73
CA SER A 347 25.14 -9.27 -13.81
C SER A 347 26.63 -9.21 -13.46
N PHE A 348 27.07 -8.15 -12.77
CA PHE A 348 28.44 -8.00 -12.28
C PHE A 348 28.77 -8.99 -11.16
N LEU A 349 27.87 -9.17 -10.19
CA LEU A 349 28.00 -10.20 -9.15
C LEU A 349 28.04 -11.61 -9.74
N ARG A 350 27.23 -11.89 -10.78
CA ARG A 350 27.27 -13.17 -11.50
C ARG A 350 28.60 -13.38 -12.22
N GLN A 351 29.18 -12.35 -12.82
CA GLN A 351 30.51 -12.44 -13.45
C GLN A 351 31.61 -12.72 -12.41
N GLN A 352 31.59 -12.06 -11.25
CA GLN A 352 32.52 -12.35 -10.15
C GLN A 352 32.38 -13.79 -9.63
N LEU A 353 31.15 -14.30 -9.50
CA LEU A 353 30.88 -15.66 -9.05
C LEU A 353 31.38 -16.70 -10.08
N GLU A 354 31.20 -16.44 -11.37
CA GLU A 354 31.77 -17.29 -12.44
C GLU A 354 33.30 -17.30 -12.40
N GLN A 355 33.94 -16.14 -12.22
CA GLN A 355 35.39 -16.04 -12.04
C GLN A 355 35.86 -16.83 -10.79
N LYS A 356 35.15 -16.72 -9.65
CA LYS A 356 35.51 -17.45 -8.42
C LYS A 356 35.31 -18.96 -8.56
N ASN A 357 34.32 -19.41 -9.33
CA ASN A 357 34.15 -20.83 -9.67
C ASN A 357 35.31 -21.34 -10.54
N ALA A 358 35.79 -20.54 -11.51
CA ALA A 358 36.95 -20.89 -12.32
C ALA A 358 38.24 -20.97 -11.46
N GLU A 359 38.51 -19.95 -10.63
CA GLU A 359 39.65 -19.94 -9.69
C GLU A 359 39.61 -21.14 -8.72
N PHE A 360 38.41 -21.52 -8.24
CA PHE A 360 38.24 -22.71 -7.40
C PHE A 360 38.46 -24.01 -8.17
N GLY A 361 38.02 -24.08 -9.44
CA GLY A 361 38.29 -25.21 -10.33
C GLY A 361 39.79 -25.42 -10.57
N ASP A 362 40.52 -24.35 -10.88
CA ASP A 362 41.98 -24.38 -11.03
C ASP A 362 42.69 -24.81 -9.74
N MET A 363 42.27 -24.27 -8.59
CA MET A 363 42.81 -24.69 -7.29
C MET A 363 42.52 -26.18 -6.98
N SER A 364 41.33 -26.68 -7.33
CA SER A 364 40.98 -28.10 -7.21
C SER A 364 41.85 -29.00 -8.11
N ASN A 365 42.11 -28.58 -9.35
CA ASN A 365 43.01 -29.26 -10.27
C ASN A 365 44.45 -29.31 -9.73
N VAL A 366 44.94 -28.20 -9.14
CA VAL A 366 46.26 -28.15 -8.49
C VAL A 366 46.32 -29.08 -7.27
N LEU A 367 45.26 -29.16 -6.47
CA LEU A 367 45.19 -30.08 -5.33
C LEU A 367 45.20 -31.55 -5.78
N GLN A 368 44.46 -31.92 -6.82
CA GLN A 368 44.47 -33.28 -7.39
C GLN A 368 45.85 -33.66 -7.93
N ASN A 369 46.54 -32.75 -8.62
CA ASN A 369 47.91 -32.97 -9.09
C ASN A 369 48.88 -33.18 -7.91
N LYS A 370 48.75 -32.41 -6.83
CA LYS A 370 49.56 -32.56 -5.61
C LYS A 370 49.25 -33.83 -4.82
N GLU A 371 47.99 -34.30 -4.85
CA GLU A 371 47.63 -35.62 -4.30
C GLU A 371 48.27 -36.75 -5.12
N ALA A 372 48.27 -36.66 -6.44
CA ALA A 372 48.93 -37.62 -7.32
C ALA A 372 50.46 -37.67 -7.10
N GLU A 373 51.14 -36.52 -7.07
CA GLU A 373 52.57 -36.42 -6.73
C GLU A 373 52.89 -37.06 -5.36
N LEU A 374 52.01 -36.87 -4.37
CA LEU A 374 52.18 -37.40 -3.03
C LEU A 374 51.89 -38.92 -2.95
N VAL A 375 51.06 -39.46 -3.85
CA VAL A 375 50.89 -40.92 -4.04
C VAL A 375 52.13 -41.52 -4.72
N GLU A 376 52.68 -40.87 -5.74
CA GLU A 376 53.89 -41.30 -6.44
C GLU A 376 55.10 -41.33 -5.48
N ALA A 377 55.33 -40.25 -4.72
CA ALA A 377 56.38 -40.20 -3.70
C ALA A 377 56.22 -41.27 -2.60
N LYS A 378 54.97 -41.63 -2.22
CA LYS A 378 54.71 -42.74 -1.28
C LYS A 378 55.09 -44.10 -1.89
N LEU A 379 54.86 -44.31 -3.18
CA LEU A 379 55.25 -45.54 -3.88
C LEU A 379 56.77 -45.65 -4.01
N GLU A 380 57.47 -44.55 -4.33
CA GLU A 380 58.93 -44.52 -4.39
C GLU A 380 59.58 -44.74 -3.01
N ILE A 381 59.01 -44.19 -1.93
CA ILE A 381 59.45 -44.49 -0.55
C ILE A 381 59.27 -45.99 -0.22
N GLN A 382 58.21 -46.65 -0.69
CA GLN A 382 58.04 -48.10 -0.51
C GLN A 382 59.05 -48.90 -1.36
N HIS A 383 59.37 -48.45 -2.58
CA HIS A 383 60.40 -49.06 -3.42
C HIS A 383 61.77 -49.01 -2.72
N LEU A 384 62.23 -47.81 -2.34
CA LEU A 384 63.48 -47.57 -1.64
C LEU A 384 63.57 -48.36 -0.32
N LYS A 385 62.45 -48.51 0.40
CA LYS A 385 62.39 -49.35 1.61
C LYS A 385 62.55 -50.85 1.30
N SER A 386 62.04 -51.33 0.17
CA SER A 386 62.25 -52.71 -0.27
C SER A 386 63.68 -52.97 -0.74
N GLU A 387 64.31 -51.99 -1.42
CA GLU A 387 65.73 -52.02 -1.78
C GLU A 387 66.62 -52.00 -0.53
N GLN A 388 66.32 -51.15 0.45
CA GLN A 388 67.03 -51.12 1.74
C GLN A 388 67.00 -52.49 2.43
N ALA A 389 65.83 -53.14 2.48
CA ALA A 389 65.69 -54.47 3.05
C ALA A 389 66.51 -55.54 2.28
N SER A 390 66.54 -55.46 0.94
CA SER A 390 67.35 -56.32 0.08
C SER A 390 68.86 -56.14 0.34
N VAL A 391 69.34 -54.90 0.36
CA VAL A 391 70.74 -54.55 0.67
C VAL A 391 71.12 -54.98 2.08
N GLN A 392 70.22 -54.86 3.05
CA GLN A 392 70.45 -55.29 4.43
C GLN A 392 70.59 -56.82 4.55
N LEU A 393 69.81 -57.60 3.79
CA LEU A 393 69.97 -59.06 3.71
C LEU A 393 71.31 -59.46 3.09
N ILE A 394 71.72 -58.80 2.00
CA ILE A 394 73.03 -59.04 1.36
C ILE A 394 74.18 -58.69 2.32
N LEU A 395 74.05 -57.61 3.08
CA LEU A 395 75.07 -57.21 4.06
C LEU A 395 75.17 -58.21 5.22
N GLU A 396 74.06 -58.78 5.67
CA GLU A 396 74.06 -59.83 6.69
C GLU A 396 74.66 -61.14 6.18
N GLU A 397 74.36 -61.54 4.94
CA GLU A 397 75.02 -62.68 4.26
C GLU A 397 76.54 -62.47 4.17
N LYS A 398 77.01 -61.26 3.84
CA LYS A 398 78.44 -60.94 3.79
C LYS A 398 79.11 -60.85 5.16
N ASN A 399 78.38 -60.43 6.20
CA ASN A 399 78.87 -60.52 7.58
C ASN A 399 79.03 -61.99 8.01
N GLN A 400 78.10 -62.87 7.63
CA GLN A 400 78.18 -64.30 7.90
C GLN A 400 79.35 -64.97 7.14
N GLU A 401 79.52 -64.69 5.84
CA GLU A 401 80.68 -65.14 5.06
C GLU A 401 82.01 -64.72 5.71
N LEU A 402 82.10 -63.46 6.18
CA LEU A 402 83.27 -62.91 6.85
C LEU A 402 83.52 -63.56 8.23
N SER A 403 82.46 -63.85 8.99
CA SER A 403 82.53 -64.58 10.27
C SER A 403 83.03 -66.01 10.07
N ASP A 404 82.52 -66.71 9.06
CA ASP A 404 82.99 -68.06 8.71
C ASP A 404 84.41 -68.05 8.11
N ALA A 405 84.81 -66.97 7.44
CA ALA A 405 86.19 -66.79 6.95
C ALA A 405 87.17 -66.58 8.10
N LYS A 406 86.84 -65.71 9.07
CA LYS A 406 87.64 -65.52 10.29
C LYS A 406 87.78 -66.81 11.08
N ARG A 407 86.69 -67.57 11.29
CA ARG A 407 86.78 -68.87 11.99
C ARG A 407 87.73 -69.85 11.29
N ARG A 408 87.72 -69.89 9.95
CA ARG A 408 88.65 -70.71 9.15
C ARG A 408 90.10 -70.21 9.23
N GLU A 409 90.32 -68.90 9.41
CA GLU A 409 91.62 -68.29 9.68
C GLU A 409 92.09 -68.64 11.10
N ASP A 410 91.27 -68.48 12.14
CA ASP A 410 91.56 -68.86 13.53
C ASP A 410 91.92 -70.36 13.63
N GLU A 411 91.15 -71.24 12.97
CA GLU A 411 91.44 -72.66 12.85
C GLU A 411 92.77 -72.95 12.12
N TYR A 412 93.15 -72.12 11.14
CA TYR A 412 94.42 -72.27 10.42
C TYR A 412 95.59 -71.77 11.26
N VAL A 413 95.44 -70.65 11.98
CA VAL A 413 96.41 -70.15 12.95
C VAL A 413 96.63 -71.18 14.06
N LEU A 414 95.57 -71.80 14.59
CA LEU A 414 95.69 -72.90 15.56
C LEU A 414 96.49 -74.09 14.98
N ARG A 415 96.18 -74.57 13.77
CA ARG A 415 96.95 -75.64 13.12
C ARG A 415 98.42 -75.26 12.90
N VAL A 416 98.70 -74.03 12.44
CA VAL A 416 100.07 -73.53 12.27
C VAL A 416 100.78 -73.37 13.62
N GLN A 417 100.07 -73.05 14.70
CA GLN A 417 100.61 -72.95 16.05
C GLN A 417 100.90 -74.33 16.66
N ASP A 418 100.06 -75.33 16.38
CA ASP A 418 100.31 -76.74 16.70
C ASP A 418 101.53 -77.27 15.92
N GLU A 419 101.60 -77.04 14.60
CA GLU A 419 102.75 -77.35 13.76
C GLU A 419 104.03 -76.62 14.20
N LEU A 420 103.91 -75.36 14.67
CA LEU A 420 105.01 -74.62 15.27
C LEU A 420 105.43 -75.22 16.62
N SER A 421 104.49 -75.77 17.40
CA SER A 421 104.81 -76.44 18.67
C SER A 421 105.49 -77.79 18.45
N ASP A 422 105.09 -78.56 17.44
CA ASP A 422 105.69 -79.83 17.03
C ASP A 422 107.07 -79.62 16.38
N THR A 423 107.23 -78.62 15.51
CA THR A 423 108.54 -78.24 14.97
C THR A 423 109.44 -77.64 16.04
N LYS A 424 108.90 -76.93 17.05
CA LYS A 424 109.66 -76.47 18.23
C LYS A 424 110.07 -77.63 19.14
N MET A 425 109.20 -78.61 19.37
CA MET A 425 109.55 -79.87 20.06
C MET A 425 110.72 -80.57 19.36
N LYS A 426 110.65 -80.72 18.03
CA LYS A 426 111.72 -81.29 17.20
C LYS A 426 112.99 -80.42 17.18
N PHE A 427 112.83 -79.10 17.28
CA PHE A 427 113.97 -78.19 17.48
C PHE A 427 114.62 -78.38 18.84
N SER A 428 113.84 -78.61 19.92
CA SER A 428 114.39 -78.93 21.24
C SER A 428 114.97 -80.34 21.30
N GLU A 429 114.45 -81.33 20.57
CA GLU A 429 115.13 -82.61 20.36
C GLU A 429 116.47 -82.40 19.65
N ALA A 430 116.51 -81.62 18.56
CA ALA A 430 117.75 -81.24 17.89
C ALA A 430 118.69 -80.41 18.77
N GLU A 431 118.15 -79.58 19.67
CA GLU A 431 118.89 -78.79 20.67
C GLU A 431 119.55 -79.71 21.70
N THR A 432 118.86 -80.73 22.22
CA THR A 432 119.49 -81.75 23.09
C THR A 432 120.54 -82.59 22.35
N VAL A 433 120.41 -82.79 21.04
CA VAL A 433 121.45 -83.41 20.20
C VAL A 433 122.64 -82.46 20.00
N ILE A 434 122.42 -81.15 19.89
CA ILE A 434 123.45 -80.12 19.83
C ILE A 434 124.14 -79.96 21.19
N GLU A 435 123.42 -80.03 22.32
CA GLU A 435 123.99 -80.13 23.67
C GLU A 435 124.89 -81.37 23.79
N ARG A 436 124.45 -82.53 23.26
CA ARG A 436 125.27 -83.75 23.20
C ARG A 436 126.57 -83.60 22.39
N ILE A 437 126.61 -82.65 21.45
CA ILE A 437 127.78 -82.30 20.63
C ILE A 437 128.63 -81.21 21.34
N ALA A 438 127.98 -80.29 22.06
CA ALA A 438 128.65 -79.27 22.87
C ALA A 438 129.36 -79.90 24.09
N GLU A 439 128.75 -80.88 24.75
CA GLU A 439 129.31 -81.63 25.87
C GLU A 439 130.63 -82.37 25.50
N LEU A 440 130.79 -82.75 24.23
CA LEU A 440 132.04 -83.32 23.70
C LEU A 440 133.07 -82.26 23.25
N THR A 441 132.64 -81.02 23.06
CA THR A 441 133.46 -79.92 22.50
C THR A 441 133.96 -78.96 23.59
N SER A 442 133.22 -78.80 24.69
CA SER A 442 133.56 -77.91 25.82
C SER A 442 134.68 -78.44 26.74
N ARG A 443 135.70 -79.09 26.17
CA ARG A 443 136.97 -79.41 26.85
C ARG A 443 138.10 -78.41 26.54
N LEU A 444 137.74 -77.21 26.06
CA LEU A 444 138.67 -76.10 25.85
C LEU A 444 138.00 -74.73 26.13
N VAL A 445 138.09 -74.27 27.38
CA VAL A 445 138.62 -72.94 27.80
C VAL A 445 138.49 -71.81 26.76
N THR A 446 137.83 -70.65 26.98
CA THR A 446 137.21 -69.97 28.16
C THR A 446 136.51 -68.67 27.69
N SER A 447 135.78 -67.95 28.58
CA SER A 447 135.73 -66.46 28.66
C SER A 447 134.88 -65.71 27.58
N VAL A 448 134.18 -64.59 27.82
CA VAL A 448 133.78 -63.79 29.02
C VAL A 448 132.49 -62.99 28.67
N LYS A 449 131.97 -62.19 29.63
CA LYS A 449 131.02 -61.05 29.51
C LYS A 449 131.14 -60.22 28.20
N ASP A 450 130.15 -59.42 27.77
CA ASP A 450 129.59 -58.19 28.38
C ASP A 450 128.17 -57.92 27.80
N GLU A 451 127.20 -57.34 28.53
CA GLU A 451 126.98 -55.88 28.80
C GLU A 451 126.91 -55.04 27.50
N ASP A 452 125.92 -54.18 27.24
CA ASP A 452 124.69 -53.81 27.98
C ASP A 452 123.50 -53.72 26.95
N ASN A 453 122.56 -52.76 26.81
CA ASN A 453 122.23 -51.48 27.44
C ASN A 453 120.72 -51.13 27.29
N ASN A 454 120.34 -49.97 27.82
CA ASN A 454 118.99 -49.45 28.09
C ASN A 454 118.37 -48.69 26.89
N LEU A 455 117.03 -48.50 26.90
CA LEU A 455 116.45 -47.15 27.06
C LEU A 455 114.95 -47.15 27.46
N LEU A 456 114.48 -46.00 27.94
CA LEU A 456 113.21 -45.71 28.65
C LEU A 456 111.92 -46.07 27.86
N ARG A 457 110.81 -46.58 28.44
CA ARG A 457 109.93 -46.20 29.60
C ARG A 457 108.67 -45.41 29.13
N PRO A 458 107.43 -45.76 29.56
CA PRO A 458 106.18 -45.21 29.01
C PRO A 458 105.62 -44.01 29.82
N VAL A 459 104.43 -43.50 29.45
CA VAL A 459 103.33 -43.05 30.35
C VAL A 459 102.10 -42.59 29.52
N ASP A 460 100.90 -42.70 30.09
CA ASP A 460 99.61 -42.26 29.51
C ASP A 460 99.16 -40.84 29.95
N ASP A 461 98.13 -40.33 29.25
CA ASP A 461 97.05 -39.43 29.74
C ASP A 461 97.27 -37.90 29.93
N ILE A 462 96.12 -37.22 30.08
CA ILE A 462 95.80 -35.85 30.56
C ILE A 462 95.46 -34.78 29.48
N GLY A 463 94.36 -34.05 29.72
CA GLY A 463 93.81 -32.94 28.90
C GLY A 463 94.55 -31.59 29.06
N HIS A 464 93.98 -30.41 28.74
CA HIS A 464 92.58 -29.96 28.68
C HIS A 464 92.41 -28.73 27.72
N GLU A 465 91.23 -28.08 27.76
CA GLU A 465 91.04 -26.60 27.61
C GLU A 465 90.49 -26.00 26.29
N LEU A 466 89.14 -26.00 26.18
CA LEU A 466 88.22 -24.90 25.81
C LEU A 466 88.29 -24.07 24.49
N MET A 467 87.09 -23.95 23.89
CA MET A 467 86.48 -22.75 23.27
C MET A 467 87.05 -22.17 21.95
N HIS A 468 86.31 -22.34 20.84
CA HIS A 468 85.61 -21.21 20.20
C HIS A 468 84.50 -21.61 19.19
N GLN A 469 83.47 -20.75 19.11
CA GLN A 469 82.54 -20.50 18.00
C GLN A 469 81.80 -21.64 17.25
N LEU A 470 80.47 -21.64 17.43
CA LEU A 470 79.53 -21.85 16.32
C LEU A 470 79.69 -20.73 15.27
N VAL A 471 79.48 -21.08 13.99
CA VAL A 471 78.78 -20.35 12.91
C VAL A 471 79.40 -20.73 11.56
N ASP A 472 78.69 -21.56 10.78
CA ASP A 472 78.16 -21.09 9.49
C ASP A 472 77.13 -22.08 8.90
N ARG A 473 75.90 -21.60 8.65
CA ARG A 473 74.89 -22.26 7.81
C ARG A 473 74.06 -21.15 7.15
N PRO A 474 73.93 -21.12 5.80
CA PRO A 474 73.52 -19.90 5.10
C PRO A 474 72.07 -19.48 5.40
N SER A 475 71.93 -18.40 6.18
CA SER A 475 70.65 -17.79 6.56
C SER A 475 70.03 -17.00 5.40
N ASN A 476 69.22 -17.66 4.57
CA ASN A 476 68.41 -16.99 3.53
C ASN A 476 66.89 -17.13 3.70
N ASP A 477 66.41 -18.22 4.31
CA ASP A 477 64.98 -18.57 4.35
C ASP A 477 64.14 -17.54 5.15
N SER A 478 64.59 -17.22 6.38
CA SER A 478 63.96 -16.20 7.24
C SER A 478 63.91 -14.80 6.62
N ARG A 479 64.81 -14.48 5.68
CA ARG A 479 64.86 -13.18 4.98
C ARG A 479 63.86 -13.11 3.82
N LEU A 480 63.55 -14.24 3.20
CA LEU A 480 62.48 -14.36 2.21
C LEU A 480 61.12 -14.36 2.90
N GLN A 481 60.92 -15.21 3.91
CA GLN A 481 59.69 -15.27 4.69
C GLN A 481 59.35 -13.91 5.34
N LYS A 482 60.33 -13.22 5.92
CA LYS A 482 60.12 -11.86 6.46
C LYS A 482 59.70 -10.85 5.40
N LYS A 483 60.33 -10.87 4.21
CA LYS A 483 59.93 -9.98 3.09
C LYS A 483 58.52 -10.28 2.59
N GLN A 484 58.17 -11.55 2.52
CA GLN A 484 56.85 -11.99 2.08
C GLN A 484 55.76 -11.54 3.07
N LEU A 485 55.98 -11.75 4.38
CA LEU A 485 55.12 -11.22 5.43
C LEU A 485 55.09 -9.68 5.45
N GLU A 486 56.20 -8.98 5.15
CA GLU A 486 56.22 -7.52 5.00
C GLU A 486 55.37 -7.05 3.80
N THR A 487 55.36 -7.79 2.68
CA THR A 487 54.48 -7.49 1.54
C THR A 487 53.01 -7.82 1.81
N GLU A 488 52.71 -8.93 2.48
CA GLU A 488 51.35 -9.33 2.86
C GLU A 488 50.77 -8.36 3.91
N LEU A 489 51.58 -7.95 4.91
CA LEU A 489 51.22 -6.91 5.88
C LEU A 489 51.04 -5.54 5.24
N LYS A 490 51.78 -5.23 4.16
CA LYS A 490 51.59 -4.00 3.40
C LYS A 490 50.27 -4.05 2.61
N LEU A 491 50.04 -5.14 1.87
CA LEU A 491 48.87 -5.28 1.00
C LEU A 491 47.57 -5.31 1.82
N THR A 492 47.54 -6.05 2.93
CA THR A 492 46.41 -6.02 3.89
C THR A 492 46.16 -4.63 4.49
N LYS A 493 47.20 -3.83 4.75
CA LYS A 493 47.04 -2.42 5.18
C LYS A 493 46.56 -1.49 4.07
N GLU A 494 46.85 -1.78 2.81
CA GLU A 494 46.33 -1.03 1.67
C GLU A 494 44.85 -1.38 1.42
N THR A 495 44.48 -2.68 1.45
CA THR A 495 43.08 -3.12 1.44
C THR A 495 42.28 -2.60 2.63
N LEU A 496 42.85 -2.56 3.85
CA LEU A 496 42.16 -2.01 5.02
C LEU A 496 41.81 -0.53 4.82
N LYS A 497 42.73 0.28 4.27
CA LYS A 497 42.47 1.70 3.95
C LYS A 497 41.43 1.88 2.85
N GLU A 498 41.40 0.99 1.87
CA GLU A 498 40.37 0.96 0.83
C GLU A 498 39.00 0.69 1.46
N LYS A 499 38.90 -0.27 2.39
CA LYS A 499 37.66 -0.53 3.15
C LYS A 499 37.29 0.58 4.13
N GLU A 500 38.24 1.23 4.78
CA GLU A 500 37.99 2.45 5.57
C GLU A 500 37.40 3.57 4.68
N MET A 501 37.89 3.72 3.45
CA MET A 501 37.34 4.70 2.50
C MET A 501 35.95 4.31 1.99
N GLU A 502 35.70 3.04 1.66
CA GLU A 502 34.37 2.53 1.31
C GLU A 502 33.35 2.79 2.44
N VAL A 503 33.71 2.51 3.68
CA VAL A 503 32.86 2.76 4.87
C VAL A 503 32.57 4.26 5.03
N LEU A 504 33.56 5.13 4.84
CA LEU A 504 33.35 6.59 4.90
C LEU A 504 32.46 7.11 3.76
N VAL A 505 32.49 6.48 2.58
CA VAL A 505 31.56 6.79 1.47
C VAL A 505 30.15 6.29 1.79
N ALA A 506 30.01 5.05 2.24
CA ALA A 506 28.73 4.48 2.66
C ALA A 506 28.07 5.29 3.78
N GLN A 507 28.84 5.73 4.78
CA GLN A 507 28.35 6.55 5.88
C GLN A 507 27.84 7.92 5.41
N ARG A 508 28.48 8.54 4.40
CA ARG A 508 27.98 9.77 3.77
C ARG A 508 26.67 9.54 3.02
N VAL A 509 26.57 8.45 2.26
CA VAL A 509 25.34 8.08 1.55
C VAL A 509 24.19 7.85 2.54
N LEU A 510 24.45 7.16 3.67
CA LEU A 510 23.48 6.99 4.75
C LEU A 510 23.02 8.33 5.34
N THR A 511 23.93 9.26 5.67
CA THR A 511 23.52 10.59 6.18
C THR A 511 22.66 11.38 5.20
N ILE A 512 22.91 11.26 3.89
CA ILE A 512 22.06 11.88 2.86
C ILE A 512 20.68 11.21 2.81
N LYS A 513 20.60 9.88 3.01
CA LYS A 513 19.32 9.16 3.07
C LYS A 513 18.54 9.42 4.36
N ASP A 514 19.20 9.64 5.48
CA ASP A 514 18.53 10.09 6.71
C ASP A 514 17.93 11.50 6.54
N GLU A 515 18.64 12.41 5.85
CA GLU A 515 18.11 13.74 5.51
C GLU A 515 16.94 13.65 4.51
N GLU A 516 17.05 12.83 3.45
CA GLU A 516 15.92 12.56 2.54
C GLU A 516 14.70 12.02 3.31
N LEU A 517 14.87 10.97 4.12
CA LEU A 517 13.79 10.37 4.93
C LEU A 517 13.15 11.39 5.88
N LYS A 518 13.95 12.25 6.51
CA LYS A 518 13.46 13.33 7.39
C LYS A 518 12.60 14.34 6.63
N THR A 519 12.95 14.70 5.38
CA THR A 519 12.07 15.54 4.54
C THR A 519 10.80 14.81 4.11
N VAL A 520 10.88 13.51 3.81
CA VAL A 520 9.70 12.69 3.44
C VAL A 520 8.71 12.60 4.62
N LEU A 521 9.20 12.35 5.84
CA LEU A 521 8.38 12.33 7.06
C LEU A 521 7.71 13.69 7.32
N GLY A 522 8.44 14.80 7.15
CA GLY A 522 7.85 16.15 7.28
C GLY A 522 6.73 16.43 6.27
N ARG A 523 6.83 15.92 5.04
CA ARG A 523 5.74 15.98 4.04
C ARG A 523 4.56 15.08 4.41
N LEU A 524 4.82 13.89 4.94
CA LEU A 524 3.78 12.95 5.36
C LEU A 524 2.96 13.52 6.53
N GLU A 525 3.62 14.07 7.55
CA GLU A 525 2.95 14.80 8.64
C GLU A 525 2.10 15.97 8.14
N ALA A 526 2.55 16.71 7.11
CA ALA A 526 1.80 17.82 6.54
C ALA A 526 0.53 17.32 5.82
N ARG A 527 0.63 16.24 5.04
CA ARG A 527 -0.53 15.59 4.39
C ARG A 527 -1.49 14.98 5.41
N GLU A 528 -1.02 14.41 6.51
CA GLU A 528 -1.88 13.90 7.59
C GLU A 528 -2.67 15.03 8.27
N LYS A 529 -2.02 16.16 8.57
CA LYS A 529 -2.67 17.35 9.13
C LYS A 529 -3.70 17.95 8.17
N GLU A 530 -3.41 17.93 6.87
CA GLU A 530 -4.33 18.34 5.80
C GLU A 530 -5.55 17.41 5.69
N LEU A 531 -5.35 16.09 5.67
CA LEU A 531 -6.43 15.10 5.66
C LEU A 531 -7.30 15.18 6.92
N LYS A 532 -6.71 15.47 8.09
CA LYS A 532 -7.46 15.68 9.33
C LYS A 532 -8.39 16.89 9.23
N ARG A 533 -7.88 18.03 8.73
CA ARG A 533 -8.67 19.24 8.48
C ARG A 533 -9.83 18.97 7.51
N LEU A 534 -9.56 18.34 6.35
CA LEU A 534 -10.59 18.01 5.36
C LEU A 534 -11.68 17.08 5.95
N LYS A 535 -11.30 16.16 6.85
CA LYS A 535 -12.26 15.31 7.57
C LYS A 535 -13.09 16.10 8.59
N GLU A 536 -12.52 17.10 9.25
CA GLU A 536 -13.24 17.98 10.18
C GLU A 536 -14.24 18.88 9.42
N GLU A 537 -13.82 19.45 8.29
CA GLU A 537 -14.63 20.24 7.35
C GLU A 537 -15.81 19.43 6.78
N MET A 538 -15.56 18.22 6.27
CA MET A 538 -16.62 17.30 5.79
C MET A 538 -17.61 16.87 6.89
N ILE A 539 -17.20 16.86 8.16
CA ILE A 539 -18.10 16.61 9.30
C ILE A 539 -18.97 17.84 9.58
N GLU A 540 -18.45 19.05 9.42
CA GLU A 540 -19.22 20.29 9.57
C GLU A 540 -20.26 20.42 8.45
N ASP A 541 -19.88 20.21 7.18
CA ASP A 541 -20.81 20.14 6.03
C ASP A 541 -21.92 19.10 6.23
N ALA A 542 -21.58 17.90 6.70
CA ALA A 542 -22.56 16.85 6.97
C ALA A 542 -23.54 17.22 8.10
N ASN A 543 -23.10 18.02 9.09
CA ASN A 543 -23.97 18.55 10.12
C ASN A 543 -24.86 19.69 9.59
N ASP A 544 -24.37 20.54 8.69
CA ASP A 544 -25.15 21.62 8.09
C ASP A 544 -26.19 21.11 7.10
N MET A 545 -25.85 20.12 6.28
CA MET A 545 -26.83 19.37 5.49
C MET A 545 -27.91 18.70 6.35
N LYS A 546 -27.54 18.22 7.55
CA LYS A 546 -28.50 17.65 8.51
C LYS A 546 -29.38 18.73 9.16
N LYS A 547 -28.87 19.94 9.41
CA LYS A 547 -29.68 21.11 9.84
C LYS A 547 -30.67 21.50 8.75
N LEU A 548 -30.23 21.59 7.49
CA LEU A 548 -31.08 21.90 6.34
C LEU A 548 -32.18 20.84 6.14
N TYR A 549 -31.86 19.56 6.28
CA TYR A 549 -32.86 18.49 6.21
C TYR A 549 -33.87 18.56 7.37
N ALA A 550 -33.42 18.88 8.60
CA ALA A 550 -34.30 19.07 9.74
C ALA A 550 -35.24 20.28 9.57
N LEU A 551 -34.76 21.39 8.99
CA LEU A 551 -35.56 22.57 8.66
C LEU A 551 -36.57 22.27 7.54
N ALA A 552 -36.18 21.54 6.50
CA ALA A 552 -37.09 21.11 5.44
C ALA A 552 -38.17 20.13 5.94
N GLN A 553 -37.88 19.40 7.01
CA GLN A 553 -38.80 18.46 7.67
C GLN A 553 -39.53 19.08 8.88
N GLU A 554 -39.31 20.37 9.18
CA GLU A 554 -39.98 21.09 10.25
C GLU A 554 -41.49 21.22 9.93
N ARG A 555 -42.34 20.71 10.84
CA ARG A 555 -43.79 20.74 10.69
C ARG A 555 -44.41 21.78 11.61
N ILE A 556 -45.26 22.62 11.04
CA ILE A 556 -46.06 23.59 11.78
C ILE A 556 -47.41 22.95 12.05
N GLY A 557 -47.48 22.20 13.17
CA GLY A 557 -48.60 21.31 13.47
C GLY A 557 -48.51 20.00 12.67
N GLU A 558 -49.60 19.60 12.02
CA GLU A 558 -49.63 18.36 11.23
C GLU A 558 -48.98 18.50 9.84
N ARG A 559 -48.87 19.73 9.33
CA ARG A 559 -48.46 20.07 7.96
C ARG A 559 -46.98 20.47 7.88
N SER A 560 -46.33 20.13 6.79
CA SER A 560 -44.97 20.59 6.44
C SER A 560 -44.99 21.98 5.80
N ILE A 561 -43.82 22.62 5.71
CA ILE A 561 -43.63 23.88 4.98
C ILE A 561 -44.06 23.74 3.50
N GLY A 562 -43.87 22.56 2.89
CA GLY A 562 -44.34 22.28 1.53
C GLY A 562 -45.87 22.25 1.43
N ASP A 563 -46.55 21.63 2.41
CA ASP A 563 -48.02 21.60 2.45
C ASP A 563 -48.61 23.00 2.62
N LEU A 564 -48.00 23.86 3.46
CA LEU A 564 -48.40 25.27 3.62
C LEU A 564 -48.21 26.07 2.32
N ALA A 565 -47.15 25.80 1.55
CA ALA A 565 -46.92 26.45 0.26
C ALA A 565 -47.98 26.05 -0.79
N ILE A 566 -48.35 24.76 -0.82
CA ILE A 566 -49.41 24.24 -1.69
C ILE A 566 -50.78 24.83 -1.30
N GLU A 567 -51.11 24.84 0.00
CA GLU A 567 -52.37 25.41 0.50
C GLU A 567 -52.47 26.91 0.22
N LYS A 568 -51.38 27.67 0.34
CA LYS A 568 -51.34 29.09 -0.06
C LYS A 568 -51.65 29.26 -1.55
N LEU A 569 -51.01 28.48 -2.42
CA LEU A 569 -51.24 28.57 -3.87
C LEU A 569 -52.66 28.16 -4.27
N GLN A 570 -53.26 27.20 -3.56
CA GLN A 570 -54.67 26.82 -3.75
C GLN A 570 -55.63 27.93 -3.31
N LEU A 571 -55.33 28.64 -2.21
CA LEU A 571 -56.12 29.78 -1.75
C LEU A 571 -55.99 30.99 -2.69
N GLU A 572 -54.78 31.29 -3.16
CA GLU A 572 -54.49 32.36 -4.12
C GLU A 572 -55.17 32.09 -5.48
N ALA A 573 -55.24 30.83 -5.92
CA ALA A 573 -56.04 30.43 -7.09
C ALA A 573 -57.55 30.60 -6.86
N ALA A 574 -58.08 30.21 -5.70
CA ALA A 574 -59.50 30.35 -5.38
C ALA A 574 -59.93 31.83 -5.25
N GLU A 575 -59.07 32.71 -4.72
CA GLU A 575 -59.31 34.16 -4.70
C GLU A 575 -59.42 34.73 -6.13
N LEU A 576 -58.52 34.31 -7.04
CA LEU A 576 -58.57 34.72 -8.46
C LEU A 576 -59.80 34.18 -9.20
N GLU A 577 -60.24 32.95 -8.93
CA GLU A 577 -61.49 32.40 -9.48
C GLU A 577 -62.72 33.21 -9.01
N VAL A 578 -62.74 33.63 -7.74
CA VAL A 578 -63.82 34.48 -7.20
C VAL A 578 -63.78 35.90 -7.79
N GLU A 579 -62.60 36.51 -7.97
CA GLU A 579 -62.47 37.81 -8.65
C GLU A 579 -62.94 37.75 -10.10
N ALA A 580 -62.55 36.71 -10.85
CA ALA A 580 -63.01 36.49 -12.22
C ALA A 580 -64.54 36.28 -12.31
N ALA A 581 -65.12 35.45 -11.43
CA ALA A 581 -66.55 35.18 -11.41
C ALA A 581 -67.39 36.41 -11.02
N THR A 582 -66.94 37.19 -10.03
CA THR A 582 -67.63 38.42 -9.60
C THR A 582 -67.53 39.54 -10.65
N SER A 583 -66.37 39.70 -11.30
CA SER A 583 -66.19 40.61 -12.43
C SER A 583 -67.10 40.26 -13.62
N ALA A 584 -67.22 38.96 -13.95
CA ALA A 584 -68.13 38.49 -15.00
C ALA A 584 -69.61 38.75 -14.66
N LEU A 585 -70.03 38.53 -13.40
CA LEU A 585 -71.39 38.83 -12.94
C LEU A 585 -71.71 40.33 -13.00
N GLN A 586 -70.78 41.19 -12.60
CA GLN A 586 -70.97 42.64 -12.70
C GLN A 586 -71.13 43.08 -14.16
N LYS A 587 -70.27 42.62 -15.07
CA LYS A 587 -70.35 42.98 -16.49
C LYS A 587 -71.63 42.47 -17.17
N LEU A 588 -72.14 41.31 -16.75
CA LEU A 588 -73.46 40.82 -17.17
C LEU A 588 -74.60 41.73 -16.70
N ALA A 589 -74.54 42.25 -15.47
CA ALA A 589 -75.54 43.19 -14.95
C ALA A 589 -75.53 44.52 -15.70
N GLU A 590 -74.34 45.08 -15.96
CA GLU A 590 -74.14 46.31 -16.75
C GLU A 590 -74.74 46.17 -18.16
N MET A 591 -74.40 45.10 -18.90
CA MET A 591 -74.98 44.83 -20.22
C MET A 591 -76.49 44.63 -20.17
N SER A 592 -77.00 43.96 -19.13
CA SER A 592 -78.44 43.72 -18.98
C SER A 592 -79.22 45.02 -18.68
N HIS A 593 -78.61 45.95 -17.94
CA HIS A 593 -79.15 47.29 -17.71
C HIS A 593 -79.12 48.16 -18.98
N GLU A 594 -78.04 48.11 -19.77
CA GLU A 594 -78.01 48.78 -21.08
C GLU A 594 -79.10 48.26 -22.03
N LEU A 595 -79.32 46.94 -22.07
CA LEU A 595 -80.39 46.34 -22.89
C LEU A 595 -81.77 46.78 -22.42
N LEU A 596 -82.00 46.89 -21.10
CA LEU A 596 -83.23 47.43 -20.52
C LEU A 596 -83.50 48.88 -20.95
N ILE A 597 -82.46 49.72 -20.94
CA ILE A 597 -82.53 51.12 -21.38
C ILE A 597 -82.85 51.18 -22.88
N LYS A 598 -82.09 50.46 -23.72
CA LYS A 598 -82.28 50.43 -25.19
C LYS A 598 -83.65 49.91 -25.60
N ALA A 599 -84.16 48.86 -24.93
CA ALA A 599 -85.53 48.36 -25.12
C ALA A 599 -86.62 49.32 -24.58
N SER A 600 -86.24 50.35 -23.81
CA SER A 600 -87.16 51.36 -23.30
C SER A 600 -87.20 52.62 -24.17
N THR A 601 -86.05 53.14 -24.59
CA THR A 601 -85.94 54.32 -25.47
C THR A 601 -86.51 54.07 -26.87
N SER A 602 -86.49 52.81 -27.34
CA SER A 602 -87.12 52.39 -28.60
C SER A 602 -88.66 52.60 -28.67
N VAL A 603 -89.31 53.07 -27.61
CA VAL A 603 -90.76 53.39 -27.58
C VAL A 603 -91.03 54.90 -27.75
N GLU A 604 -90.08 55.77 -27.42
CA GLU A 604 -90.33 57.22 -27.37
C GLU A 604 -90.16 57.93 -28.72
N ALA A 605 -89.57 57.25 -29.72
CA ALA A 605 -89.24 57.84 -31.03
C ALA A 605 -90.45 58.14 -31.95
N ASP A 606 -91.57 57.43 -31.78
CA ASP A 606 -92.78 57.56 -32.63
C ASP A 606 -93.91 58.37 -31.97
N SER A 607 -93.65 58.99 -30.81
CA SER A 607 -94.71 59.53 -29.93
C SER A 607 -95.05 61.02 -30.12
N ASP A 608 -94.70 61.68 -31.24
CA ASP A 608 -95.06 63.09 -31.44
C ASP A 608 -95.30 63.54 -32.89
N THR A 609 -96.56 63.47 -33.34
CA THR A 609 -97.30 64.47 -34.16
C THR A 609 -98.49 63.81 -34.86
N SER A 610 -99.73 64.07 -34.43
CA SER A 610 -100.95 63.67 -35.17
C SER A 610 -102.18 64.49 -34.79
N ILE A 611 -102.67 65.32 -35.71
CA ILE A 611 -103.89 66.14 -35.55
C ILE A 611 -104.68 66.19 -36.88
N LEU A 612 -105.82 65.48 -36.94
CA LEU A 612 -106.92 65.56 -37.93
C LEU A 612 -106.58 65.16 -39.40
N LEU A 613 -107.47 64.57 -40.23
CA LEU A 613 -108.90 64.27 -40.10
C LEU A 613 -109.33 63.02 -40.97
N GLN A 614 -109.66 61.91 -40.30
CA GLN A 614 -110.80 60.98 -40.50
C GLN A 614 -111.25 60.39 -41.89
N SER A 615 -111.48 59.05 -41.87
CA SER A 615 -112.24 58.17 -42.81
C SER A 615 -111.58 57.81 -44.17
N CYS A 616 -111.15 56.57 -44.41
CA CYS A 616 -111.99 55.34 -44.47
C CYS A 616 -111.22 54.01 -44.25
N SER A 617 -111.87 53.07 -43.57
CA SER A 617 -111.74 51.59 -43.54
C SER A 617 -110.42 50.86 -43.91
N ASP A 618 -109.77 50.28 -42.88
CA ASP A 618 -109.46 48.84 -42.67
C ASP A 618 -108.75 47.97 -43.76
N PRO A 619 -108.02 46.89 -43.39
CA PRO A 619 -107.16 46.69 -42.21
C PRO A 619 -105.78 46.06 -42.51
N MET A 620 -104.73 46.45 -41.77
CA MET A 620 -103.73 45.55 -41.16
C MET A 620 -102.56 46.31 -40.53
N ILE A 621 -102.21 45.97 -39.28
CA ILE A 621 -100.87 45.65 -38.78
C ILE A 621 -101.04 45.12 -37.34
N LYS A 622 -100.45 43.97 -37.04
CA LYS A 622 -100.18 43.49 -35.68
C LYS A 622 -98.66 43.54 -35.49
N ASN A 623 -98.16 44.21 -34.46
CA ASN A 623 -96.75 44.12 -34.05
C ASN A 623 -96.45 44.42 -32.57
N ASP A 624 -97.39 44.98 -31.80
CA ASP A 624 -97.12 45.40 -30.41
C ASP A 624 -96.98 44.22 -29.41
N GLU A 625 -97.60 43.07 -29.70
CA GLU A 625 -97.56 41.89 -28.81
C GLU A 625 -96.14 41.31 -28.68
N SER A 626 -95.37 41.23 -29.77
CA SER A 626 -93.99 40.70 -29.74
C SER A 626 -93.00 41.66 -29.08
N PHE A 627 -93.14 42.97 -29.33
CA PHE A 627 -92.26 43.96 -28.70
C PHE A 627 -92.48 44.07 -27.19
N THR A 628 -93.74 43.99 -26.74
CA THR A 628 -94.06 43.96 -25.29
C THR A 628 -93.60 42.66 -24.61
N GLU A 629 -93.65 41.52 -25.31
CA GLU A 629 -93.06 40.27 -24.82
C GLU A 629 -91.53 40.40 -24.66
N VAL A 630 -90.81 40.92 -25.68
CA VAL A 630 -89.37 41.18 -25.61
C VAL A 630 -89.02 42.13 -24.45
N LYS A 631 -89.74 43.25 -24.30
CA LYS A 631 -89.50 44.22 -23.22
C LYS A 631 -89.70 43.62 -21.82
N THR A 632 -90.73 42.78 -21.64
CA THR A 632 -90.92 42.07 -20.35
C THR A 632 -89.96 40.88 -20.17
N GLY A 633 -89.39 40.33 -21.23
CA GLY A 633 -88.31 39.35 -21.18
C GLY A 633 -87.00 39.97 -20.70
N VAL A 634 -86.57 41.08 -21.32
CA VAL A 634 -85.38 41.85 -20.93
C VAL A 634 -85.51 42.37 -19.49
N ALA A 635 -86.68 42.86 -19.08
CA ALA A 635 -86.91 43.26 -17.68
C ALA A 635 -86.78 42.10 -16.67
N ARG A 636 -87.24 40.89 -17.03
CA ARG A 636 -87.07 39.69 -16.19
C ARG A 636 -85.62 39.21 -16.13
N LEU A 637 -84.88 39.28 -17.23
CA LEU A 637 -83.44 38.98 -17.25
C LEU A 637 -82.64 40.00 -16.42
N SER A 638 -82.93 41.29 -16.55
CA SER A 638 -82.26 42.34 -15.77
C SER A 638 -82.50 42.16 -14.26
N ALA A 639 -83.74 41.91 -13.84
CA ALA A 639 -84.06 41.62 -12.44
C ALA A 639 -83.39 40.33 -11.91
N LEU A 640 -83.27 39.28 -12.75
CA LEU A 640 -82.58 38.04 -12.38
C LEU A 640 -81.07 38.25 -12.22
N THR A 641 -80.43 38.97 -13.14
CA THR A 641 -78.99 39.29 -13.04
C THR A 641 -78.69 40.19 -11.84
N GLU A 642 -79.56 41.19 -11.57
CA GLU A 642 -79.43 42.04 -10.37
C GLU A 642 -79.64 41.25 -9.06
N GLN A 643 -80.50 40.22 -9.07
CA GLN A 643 -80.65 39.30 -7.95
C GLN A 643 -79.40 38.44 -7.74
N LEU A 644 -78.81 37.89 -8.81
CA LEU A 644 -77.55 37.12 -8.72
C LEU A 644 -76.38 37.98 -8.22
N VAL A 645 -76.32 39.26 -8.60
CA VAL A 645 -75.35 40.24 -8.06
C VAL A 645 -75.59 40.55 -6.57
N LYS A 646 -76.85 40.55 -6.10
CA LYS A 646 -77.19 40.67 -4.67
C LYS A 646 -76.81 39.42 -3.88
N ASP A 647 -77.12 38.24 -4.41
CA ASP A 647 -76.83 36.95 -3.77
C ASP A 647 -75.31 36.67 -3.74
N ALA A 648 -74.55 37.20 -4.70
CA ALA A 648 -73.08 37.23 -4.69
C ALA A 648 -72.47 38.32 -3.76
N GLY A 649 -73.29 39.09 -3.02
CA GLY A 649 -72.82 40.10 -2.06
C GLY A 649 -72.30 41.41 -2.66
N LEU A 650 -72.36 41.59 -3.99
CA LEU A 650 -71.82 42.75 -4.71
C LEU A 650 -72.68 44.02 -4.57
N ALA A 651 -73.88 43.90 -3.98
CA ALA A 651 -74.86 44.96 -3.78
C ALA A 651 -74.45 46.00 -2.72
N GLY A 652 -73.35 46.70 -2.97
CA GLY A 652 -72.81 47.79 -2.14
C GLY A 652 -71.68 48.59 -2.80
N ALA A 653 -71.10 48.11 -3.91
CA ALA A 653 -69.91 48.71 -4.56
C ALA A 653 -70.21 49.98 -5.41
N HIS A 654 -71.23 50.76 -5.06
CA HIS A 654 -71.59 52.03 -5.72
C HIS A 654 -71.75 53.16 -4.69
N LEU A 655 -70.63 53.55 -4.06
CA LEU A 655 -70.32 54.91 -3.59
C LEU A 655 -68.96 54.96 -2.86
N ARG A 656 -67.84 54.76 -3.59
CA ARG A 656 -66.53 55.30 -3.17
C ARG A 656 -65.53 55.48 -4.32
N SER A 657 -65.73 56.57 -5.07
CA SER A 657 -64.72 57.31 -5.83
C SER A 657 -64.94 58.78 -5.49
#